data_AF-A0A931TI74-F1
#
_entry.id   AF-A0A931TI74-F1
#
_cell.length_a   1.000
_cell.length_b   1.000
_cell.length_c   1.000
_cell.angle_alpha   90.00
_cell.angle_beta   90.00
_cell.angle_gamma   90.00
#
_symmetry.space_group_name_H-M   'P 1'
#
loop_
_entity.id
_entity.type
_entity.pdbx_description
1 polymer ?
#
loop_
_entity_poly.entity_id
_entity_poly.type
_entity_poly.pdbx_seq_one_letter_code
_entity_poly.pdbx_strand_id
1 'polypeptide(L)'
;MRLDPRQFPIRTWTALSGTGLLVVFAVLIIQEATPAWRRHQHDFFRLERLRAERGFAAANEEFRGRQAEVRLSSARVEAAEQALRRLPQSAAHDRVRRELETGGRELSVVQDTLQRLRADYQRIERDFILADDDSDRARLRSRLEALRLEVDELARRRERLSAARDEASRVERALTADVRAARESLAKLESPLSRARADLVTAGRGRAEVQQFLLDSLGHVDRCTSCHIASTRPGFEKAPEPLRSHVGRYLEEHPPERFGCTICHGGQGRATRLPAAHGAVAHWRQPLLSGDLVGARCAICHRGEDVPAEPYARAGRRLFLEAGCHGCHEVEGVSAPRIGPPLANVGRKVRPQWLAWWLRDPRAYLPRTRMPNFLLGDQEIADISAFLLSPTADSTAIPLTIAPSSSEAIKRGDTLFKESRCVTCHALNGRGGVIGPDLARVSSKIRPDWLRSFLHEPARLHPGTKMPRYRFSDRELTDMVAYVSSELRDFDEGAWPPAPSVAGRHAEGRRLVRSYGCFGCHLIPPFEQTGRVGAELTGYADKEVDRLDFGLRRDVPRSWRAWTETKLRQPRSFRDGLKMPDFAFSGYERFSLLTYLASLTDELPPGEYLRDVPPSNVYEPEGRFGELAADLNCLVCHTIRGRGGSLAPNLTREGSRVRPEWLRRFLDQPDTIRPSLEERMPRFRLGREEVEAMATYIENVLVDATVPRAVFQRNEITPSLIEHGRTLYYSKYACDSCHQVGMKGGAVGPDLTAAARRLTEGWIYSWLRNSRRLDPAAREPAYELDDKEARAITAFLLSLDERTLYSGRRR
;
A
#
# COMPACT_ATOMS: atom_id res chain seq x y z
N MET A 1 92.73 -38.55 -5.16
CA MET A 1 91.75 -37.58 -4.62
C MET A 1 90.93 -38.33 -3.56
N ARG A 2 91.07 -38.08 -2.25
CA ARG A 2 90.25 -37.09 -1.48
C ARG A 2 88.80 -37.14 -1.99
N LEU A 3 87.81 -37.70 -1.29
CA LEU A 3 87.30 -37.36 0.05
C LEU A 3 86.64 -38.57 0.74
N ASP A 4 86.68 -38.57 2.07
CA ASP A 4 86.18 -39.57 3.02
C ASP A 4 84.63 -39.67 3.05
N PRO A 5 84.01 -40.86 2.94
CA PRO A 5 82.55 -41.04 3.04
C PRO A 5 81.98 -40.86 4.46
N ARG A 6 82.80 -40.57 5.48
CA ARG A 6 82.38 -40.50 6.90
C ARG A 6 81.88 -39.13 7.38
N GLN A 7 81.59 -38.15 6.52
CA GLN A 7 81.33 -36.77 6.98
C GLN A 7 79.94 -36.15 6.72
N PHE A 8 78.91 -36.91 6.34
CA PHE A 8 77.54 -36.35 6.39
C PHE A 8 76.55 -37.34 7.01
N PRO A 9 76.02 -37.06 8.22
CA PRO A 9 75.07 -37.96 8.86
C PRO A 9 73.75 -37.93 8.10
N ILE A 10 73.34 -39.09 7.57
CA ILE A 10 72.04 -39.40 6.93
C ILE A 10 70.82 -38.96 7.78
N ARG A 11 71.03 -38.67 9.07
CA ARG A 11 70.00 -38.16 9.98
C ARG A 11 69.47 -36.75 9.64
N THR A 12 70.19 -35.90 8.91
CA THR A 12 69.70 -34.54 8.61
C THR A 12 68.69 -34.51 7.47
N TRP A 13 68.80 -35.39 6.47
CA TRP A 13 67.84 -35.44 5.35
C TRP A 13 66.51 -36.13 5.71
N THR A 14 66.53 -37.16 6.56
CA THR A 14 65.29 -37.77 7.08
C THR A 14 64.58 -36.86 8.10
N ALA A 15 65.33 -36.06 8.86
CA ALA A 15 64.75 -35.06 9.76
C ALA A 15 64.15 -33.87 8.98
N LEU A 16 64.82 -33.34 7.95
CA LEU A 16 64.30 -32.23 7.14
C LEU A 16 63.07 -32.63 6.29
N SER A 17 63.06 -33.85 5.72
CA SER A 17 61.91 -34.37 4.98
C SER A 17 60.75 -34.76 5.89
N GLY A 18 61.00 -35.38 7.06
CA GLY A 18 59.98 -35.70 8.06
C GLY A 18 59.36 -34.45 8.70
N THR A 19 60.17 -33.42 8.98
CA THR A 19 59.67 -32.14 9.52
C THR A 19 58.89 -31.37 8.44
N GLY A 20 59.37 -31.36 7.19
CA GLY A 20 58.64 -30.79 6.06
C GLY A 20 57.30 -31.48 5.82
N LEU A 21 57.24 -32.81 5.87
CA LEU A 21 56.00 -33.57 5.74
C LEU A 21 55.06 -33.32 6.91
N LEU A 22 55.55 -33.28 8.15
CA LEU A 22 54.75 -32.93 9.33
C LEU A 22 54.19 -31.52 9.28
N VAL A 23 54.96 -30.55 8.77
CA VAL A 23 54.48 -29.17 8.57
C VAL A 23 53.41 -29.14 7.49
N VAL A 24 53.58 -29.83 6.37
CA VAL A 24 52.56 -29.91 5.31
C VAL A 24 51.30 -30.61 5.82
N PHE A 25 51.44 -31.72 6.55
CA PHE A 25 50.32 -32.46 7.14
C PHE A 25 49.61 -31.65 8.23
N ALA A 26 50.36 -30.92 9.05
CA ALA A 26 49.80 -30.00 10.04
C ALA A 26 49.07 -28.83 9.37
N VAL A 27 49.61 -28.27 8.28
CA VAL A 27 48.95 -27.22 7.49
C VAL A 27 47.66 -27.75 6.86
N LEU A 28 47.67 -28.95 6.29
CA LEU A 28 46.48 -29.59 5.71
C LEU A 28 45.43 -29.91 6.78
N ILE A 29 45.82 -30.44 7.93
CA ILE A 29 44.92 -30.69 9.07
C ILE A 29 44.35 -29.37 9.60
N ILE A 30 45.15 -28.31 9.72
CA ILE A 30 44.67 -26.99 10.15
C ILE A 30 43.73 -26.38 9.10
N GLN A 31 43.96 -26.62 7.81
CA GLN A 31 43.08 -26.18 6.71
C GLN A 31 41.75 -26.95 6.68
N GLU A 32 41.74 -28.26 6.93
CA GLU A 32 40.51 -29.05 7.06
C GLU A 32 39.76 -28.76 8.38
N ALA A 33 40.50 -28.55 9.48
CA ALA A 33 39.93 -28.30 10.81
C ALA A 33 39.45 -26.85 11.00
N THR A 34 39.85 -25.90 10.13
CA THR A 34 39.34 -24.52 10.22
C THR A 34 37.87 -24.47 9.77
N PRO A 35 36.95 -23.98 10.62
CA PRO A 35 35.56 -23.83 10.24
C PRO A 35 35.40 -22.89 9.05
N ALA A 36 34.47 -23.21 8.12
CA ALA A 36 34.24 -22.44 6.91
C ALA A 36 34.00 -20.94 7.17
N TRP A 37 33.25 -20.60 8.23
CA TRP A 37 32.97 -19.22 8.63
C TRP A 37 34.25 -18.39 8.82
N ARG A 38 35.32 -18.99 9.36
CA ARG A 38 36.58 -18.27 9.62
C ARG A 38 37.26 -17.87 8.31
N ARG A 39 37.25 -18.76 7.31
CA ARG A 39 37.78 -18.47 5.97
C ARG A 39 37.01 -17.33 5.31
N HIS A 40 35.68 -17.38 5.36
CA HIS A 40 34.82 -16.33 4.79
C HIS A 40 35.10 -14.95 5.38
N GLN A 41 35.30 -14.84 6.70
CA GLN A 41 35.65 -13.56 7.32
C GLN A 41 37.04 -13.06 6.92
N HIS A 42 38.03 -13.95 6.79
CA HIS A 42 39.35 -13.56 6.26
C HIS A 42 39.26 -13.03 4.82
N ASP A 43 38.48 -13.69 3.97
CA ASP A 43 38.25 -13.24 2.60
C ASP A 43 37.55 -11.87 2.57
N PHE A 44 36.56 -11.65 3.43
CA PHE A 44 35.89 -10.36 3.58
C PHE A 44 36.87 -9.23 3.95
N PHE A 45 37.67 -9.40 5.00
CA PHE A 45 38.63 -8.37 5.43
C PHE A 45 39.69 -8.08 4.35
N ARG A 46 40.11 -9.10 3.61
CA ARG A 46 41.00 -8.94 2.46
C ARG A 46 40.36 -8.12 1.34
N LEU A 47 39.10 -8.39 1.00
CA LEU A 47 38.37 -7.67 -0.05
C LEU A 47 38.10 -6.21 0.31
N GLU A 48 37.73 -5.94 1.56
CA GLU A 48 37.57 -4.57 2.08
C GLU A 48 38.88 -3.77 1.96
N ARG A 49 40.01 -4.41 2.31
CA ARG A 49 41.33 -3.77 2.16
C ARG A 49 41.63 -3.42 0.71
N LEU A 50 41.44 -4.38 -0.21
CA LEU A 50 41.67 -4.17 -1.65
C LEU A 50 40.78 -3.06 -2.22
N ARG A 51 39.53 -2.98 -1.75
CA ARG A 51 38.60 -1.92 -2.16
C ARG A 51 39.09 -0.54 -1.71
N ALA A 52 39.49 -0.41 -0.44
CA ALA A 52 40.02 0.84 0.09
C ALA A 52 41.32 1.27 -0.62
N GLU A 53 42.18 0.32 -0.99
CA GLU A 53 43.40 0.59 -1.78
C GLU A 53 43.08 1.16 -3.16
N ARG A 54 42.08 0.59 -3.87
CA ARG A 54 41.63 1.12 -5.16
C ARG A 54 40.98 2.50 -5.04
N GLY A 55 40.14 2.69 -4.03
CA GLY A 55 39.49 3.98 -3.77
C GLY A 55 40.51 5.09 -3.50
N PHE A 56 41.54 4.78 -2.70
CA PHE A 56 42.66 5.69 -2.47
C PHE A 56 43.46 5.97 -3.74
N ALA A 57 43.79 4.94 -4.54
CA ALA A 57 44.52 5.12 -5.78
C ALA A 57 43.79 6.04 -6.77
N ALA A 58 42.48 5.84 -6.96
CA ALA A 58 41.65 6.68 -7.83
C ALA A 58 41.56 8.13 -7.33
N ALA A 59 41.29 8.34 -6.03
CA ALA A 59 41.24 9.68 -5.46
C ALA A 59 42.59 10.42 -5.57
N ASN A 60 43.71 9.69 -5.46
CA ASN A 60 45.05 10.24 -5.60
C ASN A 60 45.38 10.59 -7.07
N GLU A 61 44.90 9.81 -8.03
CA GLU A 61 45.04 10.12 -9.46
C GLU A 61 44.24 11.36 -9.86
N GLU A 62 42.98 11.46 -9.42
CA GLU A 62 42.15 12.65 -9.63
C GLU A 62 42.80 13.89 -9.01
N PHE A 63 43.30 13.77 -7.77
CA PHE A 63 44.01 14.84 -7.10
C PHE A 63 45.26 15.29 -7.87
N ARG A 64 46.02 14.36 -8.45
CA ARG A 64 47.17 14.67 -9.33
C ARG A 64 46.74 15.38 -10.62
N GLY A 65 45.64 14.96 -11.25
CA GLY A 65 45.09 15.63 -12.44
C GLY A 65 44.70 17.08 -12.17
N ARG A 66 44.26 17.36 -10.94
CA ARG A 66 43.87 18.70 -10.48
C ARG A 66 45.00 19.46 -9.80
N GLN A 67 46.24 18.97 -9.85
CA GLN A 67 47.36 19.61 -9.14
C GLN A 67 47.64 21.04 -9.63
N ALA A 68 47.30 21.36 -10.88
CA ALA A 68 47.34 22.74 -11.39
C ALA A 68 46.22 23.61 -10.76
N GLU A 69 45.00 23.11 -10.65
CA GLU A 69 43.88 23.79 -9.97
C GLU A 69 44.14 23.97 -8.47
N VAL A 70 44.77 22.98 -7.83
CA VAL A 70 45.21 23.04 -6.43
C VAL A 70 46.28 24.12 -6.29
N ARG A 71 47.30 24.12 -7.16
CA ARG A 71 48.33 25.17 -7.17
C ARG A 71 47.75 26.56 -7.42
N LEU A 72 46.81 26.70 -8.36
CA LEU A 72 46.10 27.95 -8.64
C LEU A 72 45.23 28.38 -7.45
N SER A 73 44.50 27.45 -6.82
CA SER A 73 43.68 27.73 -5.64
C SER A 73 44.54 28.08 -4.44
N SER A 74 45.65 27.40 -4.20
CA SER A 74 46.66 27.76 -3.19
C SER A 74 47.27 29.13 -3.49
N ALA A 75 47.64 29.43 -4.74
CA ALA A 75 48.12 30.74 -5.14
C ALA A 75 47.05 31.83 -4.98
N ARG A 76 45.77 31.53 -5.19
CA ARG A 76 44.65 32.44 -4.90
C ARG A 76 44.49 32.66 -3.40
N VAL A 77 44.66 31.63 -2.56
CA VAL A 77 44.69 31.78 -1.10
C VAL A 77 45.86 32.69 -0.73
N GLU A 78 47.07 32.43 -1.22
CA GLU A 78 48.25 33.26 -0.97
C GLU A 78 48.07 34.70 -1.45
N ALA A 79 47.50 34.90 -2.65
CA ALA A 79 47.23 36.22 -3.21
C ALA A 79 46.14 36.97 -2.41
N ALA A 80 45.06 36.30 -2.01
CA ALA A 80 44.04 36.87 -1.15
C ALA A 80 44.62 37.24 0.23
N GLU A 81 45.48 36.40 0.81
CA GLU A 81 46.17 36.71 2.05
C GLU A 81 47.18 37.85 1.89
N GLN A 82 47.89 37.94 0.77
CA GLN A 82 48.78 39.07 0.47
C GLN A 82 48.00 40.37 0.23
N ALA A 83 46.86 40.31 -0.46
CA ALA A 83 45.96 41.45 -0.64
C ALA A 83 45.43 41.95 0.71
N LEU A 84 44.99 41.03 1.58
CA LEU A 84 44.59 41.33 2.95
C LEU A 84 45.71 42.02 3.74
N ARG A 85 46.98 41.60 3.57
CA ARG A 85 48.16 42.23 4.19
C ARG A 85 48.47 43.63 3.64
N ARG A 86 48.14 43.91 2.36
CA ARG A 86 48.45 45.18 1.67
C ARG A 86 47.35 46.24 1.76
N LEU A 87 46.14 45.89 2.19
CA LEU A 87 45.08 46.87 2.43
C LEU A 87 45.60 47.94 3.43
N PRO A 88 45.29 49.24 3.24
CA PRO A 88 45.51 50.28 4.27
C PRO A 88 44.81 49.93 5.59
N GLN A 89 43.79 49.09 5.46
CA GLN A 89 43.00 48.47 6.52
C GLN A 89 43.65 47.21 7.12
N SER A 90 44.88 46.82 6.79
CA SER A 90 45.55 45.68 7.45
C SER A 90 45.80 45.95 8.94
N ALA A 91 46.10 47.21 9.29
CA ALA A 91 46.07 47.70 10.66
C ALA A 91 44.66 47.61 11.28
N ALA A 92 43.60 47.82 10.48
CA ALA A 92 42.22 47.65 10.90
C ALA A 92 41.82 46.17 11.06
N HIS A 93 42.31 45.25 10.20
CA HIS A 93 42.11 43.81 10.33
C HIS A 93 42.79 43.26 11.59
N ASP A 94 44.05 43.64 11.85
CA ASP A 94 44.73 43.25 13.09
C ASP A 94 44.10 43.89 14.33
N ARG A 95 43.56 45.11 14.21
CA ARG A 95 42.79 45.77 15.26
C ARG A 95 41.47 45.04 15.52
N VAL A 96 40.68 44.74 14.49
CA VAL A 96 39.41 44.00 14.57
C VAL A 96 39.62 42.58 15.09
N ARG A 97 40.70 41.90 14.69
CA ARG A 97 41.08 40.58 15.23
C ARG A 97 41.43 40.68 16.72
N ARG A 98 42.21 41.69 17.12
CA ARG A 98 42.48 41.96 18.56
C ARG A 98 41.21 42.32 19.32
N GLU A 99 40.28 43.06 18.72
CA GLU A 99 38.96 43.39 19.29
C GLU A 99 38.09 42.13 19.43
N LEU A 100 38.12 41.21 18.47
CA LEU A 100 37.44 39.92 18.53
C LEU A 100 38.03 38.99 19.59
N GLU A 101 39.36 38.92 19.69
CA GLU A 101 40.04 38.13 20.71
C GLU A 101 39.83 38.70 22.11
N THR A 102 39.98 40.02 22.27
CA THR A 102 39.81 40.71 23.56
C THR A 102 38.34 40.72 23.96
N GLY A 103 37.44 41.10 23.06
CA GLY A 103 36.00 41.05 23.26
C GLY A 103 35.47 39.63 23.47
N GLY A 104 36.06 38.62 22.83
CA GLY A 104 35.76 37.21 23.06
C GLY A 104 36.19 36.74 24.45
N ARG A 105 37.40 37.12 24.89
CA ARG A 105 37.88 36.84 26.27
C ARG A 105 37.02 37.55 27.31
N GLU A 106 36.70 38.83 27.12
CA GLU A 106 35.84 39.59 28.03
C GLU A 106 34.41 39.03 28.05
N LEU A 107 33.85 38.68 26.89
CA LEU A 107 32.52 38.07 26.81
C LEU A 107 32.51 36.71 27.50
N SER A 108 33.54 35.88 27.33
CA SER A 108 33.68 34.60 28.04
C SER A 108 33.72 34.83 29.55
N VAL A 109 34.57 35.77 30.03
CA VAL A 109 34.65 36.11 31.46
C VAL A 109 33.30 36.59 32.00
N VAL A 110 32.58 37.44 31.26
CA VAL A 110 31.25 37.91 31.65
C VAL A 110 30.21 36.78 31.61
N GLN A 111 30.26 35.89 30.64
CA GLN A 111 29.37 34.73 30.53
C GLN A 111 29.60 33.72 31.66
N ASP A 112 30.86 33.39 31.95
CA ASP A 112 31.24 32.49 33.04
C ASP A 112 30.89 33.10 34.40
N THR A 113 31.05 34.42 34.54
CA THR A 113 30.66 35.15 35.75
C THR A 113 29.14 35.20 35.90
N LEU A 114 28.39 35.48 34.83
CA LEU A 114 26.93 35.40 34.83
C LEU A 114 26.43 33.99 35.16
N GLN A 115 27.09 32.95 34.64
CA GLN A 115 26.72 31.56 34.93
C GLN A 115 26.94 31.23 36.40
N ARG A 116 28.08 31.64 36.98
CA ARG A 116 28.35 31.51 38.42
C ARG A 116 27.37 32.30 39.27
N LEU A 117 27.12 33.57 38.94
CA LEU A 117 26.17 34.41 39.68
C LEU A 117 24.73 33.92 39.57
N ARG A 118 24.32 33.33 38.43
CA ARG A 118 23.02 32.68 38.30
C ARG A 118 22.92 31.42 39.15
N ALA A 119 23.99 30.62 39.21
CA ALA A 119 24.04 29.45 40.09
C ALA A 119 24.03 29.86 41.58
N ASP A 120 24.72 30.95 41.93
CA ASP A 120 24.69 31.55 43.26
C ASP A 120 23.33 32.12 43.60
N TYR A 121 22.68 32.82 42.66
CA TYR A 121 21.32 33.32 42.79
C TYR A 121 20.35 32.17 43.03
N GLN A 122 20.37 31.10 42.23
CA GLN A 122 19.52 29.91 42.41
C GLN A 122 19.78 29.18 43.74
N ARG A 123 21.05 29.15 44.20
CA ARG A 123 21.37 28.59 45.52
C ARG A 123 20.79 29.45 46.64
N ILE A 124 21.02 30.75 46.61
CA ILE A 124 20.54 31.70 47.63
C ILE A 124 19.02 31.82 47.59
N GLU A 125 18.40 31.70 46.42
CA GLU A 125 16.94 31.65 46.25
C GLU A 125 16.35 30.40 46.89
N ARG A 126 16.98 29.23 46.72
CA ARG A 126 16.61 28.02 47.46
C ARG A 126 16.80 28.19 48.97
N ASP A 127 17.94 28.73 49.40
CA ASP A 127 18.20 28.99 50.83
C ASP A 127 17.18 29.98 51.41
N PHE A 128 16.72 30.97 50.63
CA PHE A 128 15.67 31.92 50.99
C PHE A 128 14.30 31.25 51.13
N ILE A 129 13.96 30.31 50.24
CA ILE A 129 12.71 29.52 50.31
C ILE A 129 12.71 28.60 51.54
N LEU A 130 13.88 28.08 51.93
CA LEU A 130 14.06 27.13 53.03
C LEU A 130 14.34 27.81 54.39
N ALA A 131 14.43 29.14 54.46
CA ALA A 131 14.76 29.85 55.70
C ALA A 131 13.55 29.91 56.67
N ASP A 132 13.78 29.41 57.90
CA ASP A 132 12.77 29.31 58.97
C ASP A 132 12.65 30.58 59.84
N ASP A 133 13.63 31.50 59.81
CA ASP A 133 13.61 32.74 60.60
C ASP A 133 13.61 34.02 59.73
N ASP A 134 12.99 35.08 60.26
CA ASP A 134 12.78 36.34 59.53
C ASP A 134 14.06 37.19 59.39
N SER A 135 15.05 37.00 60.27
CA SER A 135 16.33 37.72 60.17
C SER A 135 17.19 37.17 59.03
N ASP A 136 17.18 35.85 58.86
CA ASP A 136 17.86 35.16 57.78
C ASP A 136 17.19 35.44 56.44
N ARG A 137 15.85 35.50 56.38
CA ARG A 137 15.13 35.95 55.19
C ARG A 137 15.46 37.40 54.81
N ALA A 138 15.56 38.31 55.77
CA ALA A 138 15.94 39.70 55.50
C ALA A 138 17.36 39.80 54.92
N ARG A 139 18.33 39.08 55.51
CA ARG A 139 19.71 39.00 55.02
C ARG A 139 19.79 38.41 53.60
N LEU A 140 19.09 37.30 53.35
CA LEU A 140 19.07 36.63 52.05
C LEU A 140 18.36 37.49 50.99
N ARG A 141 17.28 38.20 51.35
CA ARG A 141 16.60 39.16 50.46
C ARG A 141 17.53 40.29 50.01
N SER A 142 18.25 40.93 50.94
CA SER A 142 19.23 41.96 50.57
C SER A 142 20.34 41.41 49.67
N ARG A 143 20.75 40.16 49.88
CA ARG A 143 21.75 39.48 49.05
C ARG A 143 21.22 39.11 47.66
N LEU A 144 19.96 38.68 47.55
CA LEU A 144 19.29 38.45 46.27
C LEU A 144 19.13 39.73 45.47
N GLU A 145 18.76 40.84 46.12
CA GLU A 145 18.63 42.15 45.45
C GLU A 145 19.99 42.66 44.94
N ALA A 146 21.04 42.52 45.76
CA ALA A 146 22.40 42.86 45.34
C ALA A 146 22.88 42.01 44.15
N LEU A 147 22.65 40.68 44.21
CA LEU A 147 22.97 39.77 43.11
C LEU A 147 22.16 40.06 41.85
N ARG A 148 20.88 40.43 41.98
CA ARG A 148 20.03 40.81 40.86
C ARG A 148 20.58 42.03 40.14
N LEU A 149 20.96 43.08 40.87
CA LEU A 149 21.55 44.29 40.29
C LEU A 149 22.88 43.97 39.58
N GLU A 150 23.70 43.10 40.16
CA GLU A 150 24.96 42.65 39.58
C GLU A 150 24.74 41.81 38.30
N VAL A 151 23.76 40.89 38.32
CA VAL A 151 23.35 40.09 37.16
C VAL A 151 22.80 40.98 36.04
N ASP A 152 21.96 41.96 36.36
CA ASP A 152 21.39 42.89 35.38
C ASP A 152 22.48 43.76 34.73
N GLU A 153 23.44 44.26 35.52
CA GLU A 153 24.56 45.03 34.97
C GLU A 153 25.48 44.18 34.10
N LEU A 154 25.82 42.97 34.54
CA LEU A 154 26.62 42.04 33.74
C LEU A 154 25.87 41.55 32.50
N ALA A 155 24.54 41.43 32.55
CA ALA A 155 23.70 41.10 31.39
C ALA A 155 23.73 42.23 30.35
N ARG A 156 23.60 43.50 30.77
CA ARG A 156 23.79 44.67 29.90
C ARG A 156 25.20 44.76 29.35
N ARG A 157 26.22 44.43 30.16
CA ARG A 157 27.61 44.38 29.70
C ARG A 157 27.83 43.27 28.67
N ARG A 158 27.26 42.08 28.89
CA ARG A 158 27.28 40.96 27.94
C ARG A 158 26.64 41.35 26.62
N GLU A 159 25.49 42.01 26.64
CA GLU A 159 24.80 42.45 25.42
C GLU A 159 25.63 43.46 24.65
N ARG A 160 26.20 44.46 25.34
CA ARG A 160 27.15 45.41 24.74
C ARG A 160 28.37 44.72 24.12
N LEU A 161 29.00 43.79 24.85
CA LEU A 161 30.16 43.04 24.37
C LEU A 161 29.81 42.09 23.21
N SER A 162 28.64 41.45 23.24
CA SER A 162 28.15 40.60 22.17
C SER A 162 27.90 41.42 20.91
N ALA A 163 27.21 42.55 21.01
CA ALA A 163 26.95 43.44 19.88
C ALA A 163 28.27 43.97 19.28
N ALA A 164 29.24 44.36 20.11
CA ALA A 164 30.56 44.78 19.67
C ALA A 164 31.33 43.63 18.98
N ARG A 165 31.26 42.41 19.52
CA ARG A 165 31.87 41.21 18.92
C ARG A 165 31.20 40.84 17.59
N ASP A 166 29.88 40.94 17.51
CA ASP A 166 29.13 40.63 16.29
C ASP A 166 29.46 41.63 15.18
N GLU A 167 29.59 42.91 15.53
CA GLU A 167 30.05 43.95 14.62
C GLU A 167 31.50 43.70 14.18
N ALA A 168 32.42 43.48 15.12
CA ALA A 168 33.79 43.14 14.80
C ALA A 168 33.89 41.85 13.95
N SER A 169 33.01 40.88 14.15
CA SER A 169 32.94 39.65 13.38
C SER A 169 32.36 39.88 11.98
N ARG A 170 31.37 40.77 11.82
CA ARG A 170 30.90 41.21 10.49
C ARG A 170 32.03 41.87 9.72
N VAL A 171 32.79 42.77 10.36
CA VAL A 171 33.92 43.47 9.76
C VAL A 171 35.05 42.47 9.42
N GLU A 172 35.42 41.56 10.32
CA GLU A 172 36.41 40.50 10.04
C GLU A 172 35.96 39.61 8.89
N ARG A 173 34.69 39.21 8.85
CA ARG A 173 34.16 38.38 7.78
C ARG A 173 34.18 39.07 6.42
N ALA A 174 33.93 40.37 6.40
CA ALA A 174 34.01 41.19 5.19
C ALA A 174 35.47 41.36 4.73
N LEU A 175 36.39 41.62 5.66
CA LEU A 175 37.82 41.76 5.38
C LEU A 175 38.44 40.45 4.89
N THR A 176 37.99 39.30 5.41
CA THR A 176 38.53 37.96 5.08
C THR A 176 37.70 37.19 4.06
N ALA A 177 36.65 37.80 3.48
CA ALA A 177 35.71 37.12 2.60
C ALA A 177 36.42 36.39 1.45
N ASP A 178 37.36 37.07 0.79
CA ASP A 178 38.10 36.52 -0.34
C ASP A 178 39.04 35.37 0.09
N VAL A 179 39.68 35.50 1.26
CA VAL A 179 40.54 34.44 1.83
C VAL A 179 39.73 33.20 2.18
N ARG A 180 38.54 33.38 2.78
CA ARG A 180 37.65 32.28 3.14
C ARG A 180 37.12 31.56 1.89
N ALA A 181 36.66 32.32 0.90
CA ALA A 181 36.19 31.77 -0.38
C ALA A 181 37.31 31.00 -1.11
N ALA A 182 38.55 31.51 -1.08
CA ALA A 182 39.71 30.82 -1.63
C ALA A 182 40.04 29.52 -0.87
N ARG A 183 40.01 29.52 0.47
CA ARG A 183 40.26 28.33 1.29
C ARG A 183 39.20 27.24 1.15
N GLU A 184 37.92 27.62 1.08
CA GLU A 184 36.83 26.66 0.83
C GLU A 184 36.96 26.01 -0.55
N SER A 185 37.37 26.80 -1.54
CA SER A 185 37.65 26.28 -2.88
C SER A 185 38.77 25.25 -2.85
N LEU A 186 39.86 25.51 -2.11
CA LEU A 186 40.96 24.56 -1.93
C LEU A 186 40.54 23.29 -1.16
N ALA A 187 39.79 23.43 -0.06
CA ALA A 187 39.34 22.30 0.74
C ALA A 187 38.43 21.33 -0.04
N LYS A 188 37.61 21.86 -0.97
CA LYS A 188 36.80 21.03 -1.89
C LYS A 188 37.67 20.14 -2.79
N LEU A 189 38.87 20.61 -3.16
CA LEU A 189 39.83 19.85 -3.97
C LEU A 189 40.52 18.73 -3.16
N GLU A 190 40.80 18.96 -1.87
CA GLU A 190 41.59 18.06 -1.02
C GLU A 190 40.75 17.01 -0.25
N SER A 191 39.47 17.31 0.01
CA SER A 191 38.62 16.45 0.85
C SER A 191 38.44 14.99 0.35
N PRO A 192 38.32 14.72 -0.96
CA PRO A 192 38.14 13.34 -1.44
C PRO A 192 39.35 12.44 -1.10
N LEU A 193 40.57 12.95 -1.30
CA LEU A 193 41.81 12.22 -0.99
C LEU A 193 41.96 11.95 0.51
N SER A 194 41.60 12.92 1.35
CA SER A 194 41.68 12.79 2.81
C SER A 194 40.73 11.72 3.34
N ARG A 195 39.49 11.65 2.81
CA ARG A 195 38.52 10.59 3.16
C ARG A 195 39.02 9.21 2.74
N ALA A 196 39.46 9.07 1.50
CA ALA A 196 39.96 7.79 0.99
C ALA A 196 41.17 7.26 1.78
N ARG A 197 42.02 8.16 2.31
CA ARG A 197 43.14 7.79 3.19
C ARG A 197 42.67 7.26 4.55
N ALA A 198 41.66 7.88 5.15
CA ALA A 198 41.09 7.42 6.42
C ALA A 198 40.44 6.02 6.28
N ASP A 199 39.72 5.80 5.18
CA ASP A 199 39.12 4.49 4.85
C ASP A 199 40.21 3.41 4.70
N LEU A 200 41.30 3.71 4.01
CA LEU A 200 42.44 2.78 3.86
C LEU A 200 43.08 2.41 5.20
N VAL A 201 43.17 3.34 6.15
CA VAL A 201 43.77 3.06 7.46
C VAL A 201 42.93 2.04 8.25
N THR A 202 41.60 2.11 8.13
CA THR A 202 40.66 1.32 8.92
C THR A 202 40.27 0.00 8.25
N ALA A 203 40.26 -0.06 6.92
CA ALA A 203 39.84 -1.24 6.16
C ALA A 203 40.68 -2.49 6.45
N GLY A 204 40.00 -3.62 6.66
CA GLY A 204 40.61 -4.95 6.82
C GLY A 204 41.20 -5.27 8.20
N ARG A 205 40.99 -4.44 9.24
CA ARG A 205 41.51 -4.65 10.60
C ARG A 205 40.70 -5.61 11.49
N GLY A 206 39.66 -6.27 10.96
CA GLY A 206 38.80 -7.12 11.77
C GLY A 206 39.44 -8.47 12.15
N ARG A 207 39.02 -9.02 13.29
CA ARG A 207 39.43 -10.34 13.78
C ARG A 207 38.33 -11.35 13.46
N ALA A 208 38.71 -12.54 12.98
CA ALA A 208 37.74 -13.58 12.68
C ALA A 208 37.18 -14.21 13.96
N GLU A 209 35.86 -14.10 14.18
CA GLU A 209 35.15 -14.61 15.36
C GLU A 209 33.70 -15.02 15.05
N VAL A 210 33.10 -15.84 15.91
CA VAL A 210 31.68 -16.21 15.76
C VAL A 210 30.84 -15.00 16.12
N GLN A 211 30.07 -14.51 15.16
CA GLN A 211 29.06 -13.49 15.37
C GLN A 211 27.80 -14.19 15.89
N GLN A 212 27.34 -13.79 17.09
CA GLN A 212 26.16 -14.37 17.73
C GLN A 212 25.24 -13.25 18.20
N PHE A 213 24.01 -13.26 17.71
CA PHE A 213 22.93 -12.42 18.18
C PHE A 213 22.02 -13.21 19.11
N LEU A 214 21.82 -12.68 20.31
CA LEU A 214 20.88 -13.18 21.31
C LEU A 214 19.62 -12.33 21.21
N LEU A 215 18.55 -12.90 20.65
CA LEU A 215 17.30 -12.22 20.40
C LEU A 215 16.31 -12.60 21.51
N ASP A 216 16.55 -12.06 22.70
CA ASP A 216 15.88 -12.51 23.94
C ASP A 216 14.36 -12.39 23.87
N SER A 217 13.84 -11.31 23.30
CA SER A 217 12.40 -11.09 23.07
C SER A 217 11.78 -12.12 22.11
N LEU A 218 12.57 -12.62 21.14
CA LEU A 218 12.16 -13.64 20.17
C LEU A 218 12.50 -15.07 20.63
N GLY A 219 13.18 -15.23 21.77
CA GLY A 219 13.69 -16.53 22.23
C GLY A 219 14.66 -17.21 21.25
N HIS A 220 15.32 -16.44 20.38
CA HIS A 220 16.10 -16.98 19.25
C HIS A 220 17.60 -16.67 19.37
N VAL A 221 18.42 -17.55 18.79
CA VAL A 221 19.87 -17.35 18.66
C VAL A 221 20.25 -17.47 17.20
N ASP A 222 20.88 -16.43 16.67
CA ASP A 222 21.29 -16.35 15.27
C ASP A 222 22.80 -16.16 15.13
N ARG A 223 23.43 -16.97 14.27
CA ARG A 223 24.87 -16.93 13.99
C ARG A 223 25.17 -16.83 12.50
N CYS A 224 24.17 -16.53 11.66
CA CYS A 224 24.30 -16.55 10.20
C CYS A 224 25.35 -15.54 9.69
N THR A 225 25.47 -14.40 10.36
CA THR A 225 26.49 -13.36 10.07
C THR A 225 27.92 -13.80 10.35
N SER A 226 28.13 -14.96 10.98
CA SER A 226 29.46 -15.57 11.08
C SER A 226 30.02 -15.95 9.70
N CYS A 227 29.16 -16.46 8.80
CA CYS A 227 29.52 -16.75 7.41
C CYS A 227 29.15 -15.58 6.48
N HIS A 228 27.97 -15.00 6.67
CA HIS A 228 27.41 -13.92 5.84
C HIS A 228 27.77 -12.54 6.41
N ILE A 229 29.04 -12.32 6.73
CA ILE A 229 29.53 -11.09 7.39
C ILE A 229 29.32 -9.82 6.54
N ALA A 230 29.22 -10.00 5.23
CA ALA A 230 28.98 -8.92 4.28
C ALA A 230 27.49 -8.62 4.05
N SER A 231 26.57 -9.32 4.72
CA SER A 231 25.12 -9.19 4.48
C SER A 231 24.61 -7.76 4.61
N THR A 232 25.18 -6.96 5.52
CA THR A 232 24.83 -5.55 5.73
C THR A 232 25.81 -4.57 5.09
N ARG A 233 26.76 -5.04 4.27
CA ARG A 233 27.89 -4.23 3.77
C ARG A 233 27.65 -3.73 2.35
N PRO A 234 27.44 -2.40 2.15
CA PRO A 234 27.28 -1.85 0.81
C PRO A 234 28.52 -2.07 -0.06
N GLY A 235 28.34 -2.41 -1.34
CA GLY A 235 29.40 -2.69 -2.31
C GLY A 235 29.76 -4.17 -2.47
N PHE A 236 29.11 -5.06 -1.73
CA PHE A 236 29.23 -6.51 -1.87
C PHE A 236 28.06 -7.14 -2.64
N GLU A 237 27.21 -6.36 -3.30
CA GLU A 237 25.97 -6.84 -3.92
C GLU A 237 26.24 -7.84 -5.05
N LYS A 238 27.39 -7.69 -5.72
CA LYS A 238 27.85 -8.56 -6.82
C LYS A 238 28.86 -9.61 -6.37
N ALA A 239 29.19 -9.69 -5.08
CA ALA A 239 30.11 -10.69 -4.57
C ALA A 239 29.48 -12.10 -4.65
N PRO A 240 30.30 -13.16 -4.75
CA PRO A 240 29.80 -14.53 -4.62
C PRO A 240 29.37 -14.81 -3.18
N GLU A 241 28.41 -15.74 -3.03
CA GLU A 241 28.05 -16.25 -1.70
C GLU A 241 29.26 -16.89 -1.01
N PRO A 242 29.43 -16.73 0.32
CA PRO A 242 28.50 -16.11 1.27
C PRO A 242 28.75 -14.61 1.51
N LEU A 243 29.66 -13.97 0.75
CA LEU A 243 30.02 -12.57 0.93
C LEU A 243 29.12 -11.59 0.19
N ARG A 244 28.00 -12.06 -0.35
CA ARG A 244 27.04 -11.19 -1.01
C ARG A 244 26.28 -10.37 0.03
N SER A 245 26.15 -9.07 -0.20
CA SER A 245 25.28 -8.23 0.63
C SER A 245 23.81 -8.46 0.32
N HIS A 246 22.95 -8.14 1.29
CA HIS A 246 21.51 -8.31 1.18
C HIS A 246 20.96 -7.48 0.02
N VAL A 247 20.04 -8.08 -0.74
CA VAL A 247 19.38 -7.41 -1.86
C VAL A 247 18.32 -6.44 -1.31
N GLY A 248 18.27 -5.21 -1.85
CA GLY A 248 17.35 -4.18 -1.36
C GLY A 248 17.77 -3.59 0.00
N ARG A 249 16.87 -2.83 0.61
CA ARG A 249 17.14 -2.05 1.84
C ARG A 249 16.49 -2.63 3.11
N TYR A 250 16.06 -3.88 3.06
CA TYR A 250 15.29 -4.49 4.17
C TYR A 250 16.03 -4.47 5.50
N LEU A 251 17.35 -4.71 5.49
CA LEU A 251 18.17 -4.69 6.70
C LEU A 251 18.40 -3.29 7.28
N GLU A 252 18.03 -2.21 6.56
CA GLU A 252 18.01 -0.85 7.14
C GLU A 252 16.89 -0.74 8.20
N GLU A 253 15.74 -1.37 7.94
CA GLU A 253 14.60 -1.41 8.87
C GLU A 253 14.59 -2.67 9.75
N HIS A 254 15.21 -3.76 9.26
CA HIS A 254 15.27 -5.07 9.92
C HIS A 254 16.73 -5.51 10.18
N PRO A 255 17.48 -4.79 11.03
CA PRO A 255 18.86 -5.16 11.32
C PRO A 255 18.95 -6.57 11.91
N PRO A 256 19.88 -7.43 11.44
CA PRO A 256 20.05 -8.80 11.95
C PRO A 256 20.29 -8.89 13.46
N GLU A 257 20.84 -7.84 14.06
CA GLU A 257 21.08 -7.73 15.50
C GLU A 257 19.78 -7.70 16.31
N ARG A 258 18.66 -7.28 15.69
CA ARG A 258 17.33 -7.18 16.32
C ARG A 258 16.35 -8.25 15.86
N PHE A 259 16.48 -8.72 14.62
CA PHE A 259 15.53 -9.66 14.01
C PHE A 259 16.13 -11.05 13.74
N GLY A 260 17.46 -11.17 13.65
CA GLY A 260 18.10 -12.39 13.16
C GLY A 260 17.86 -12.64 11.67
N CYS A 261 18.66 -13.52 11.09
CA CYS A 261 18.48 -13.95 9.70
C CYS A 261 17.44 -15.08 9.59
N THR A 262 17.38 -15.94 10.60
CA THR A 262 16.54 -17.15 10.62
C THR A 262 15.05 -16.86 10.81
N ILE A 263 14.69 -15.71 11.37
CA ILE A 263 13.28 -15.27 11.40
C ILE A 263 12.77 -15.02 9.97
N CYS A 264 13.59 -14.45 9.09
CA CYS A 264 13.23 -14.14 7.71
C CYS A 264 13.47 -15.31 6.74
N HIS A 265 14.56 -16.07 6.95
CA HIS A 265 14.97 -17.11 6.01
C HIS A 265 14.67 -18.54 6.52
N GLY A 266 14.28 -18.73 7.77
CA GLY A 266 14.27 -20.05 8.40
C GLY A 266 15.70 -20.59 8.59
N GLY A 267 15.83 -21.91 8.67
CA GLY A 267 17.12 -22.56 8.94
C GLY A 267 17.49 -22.57 10.43
N GLN A 268 18.68 -23.06 10.75
CA GLN A 268 19.09 -23.28 12.14
C GLN A 268 20.12 -22.22 12.61
N GLY A 269 19.64 -21.17 13.28
CA GLY A 269 20.48 -20.03 13.69
C GLY A 269 21.62 -20.39 14.66
N ARG A 270 21.51 -21.51 15.39
CA ARG A 270 22.57 -22.01 16.29
C ARG A 270 23.70 -22.75 15.56
N ALA A 271 23.48 -23.21 14.34
CA ALA A 271 24.44 -24.05 13.64
C ALA A 271 25.65 -23.24 13.14
N THR A 272 26.83 -23.87 13.21
CA THR A 272 28.10 -23.28 12.72
C THR A 272 28.70 -24.06 11.54
N ARG A 273 27.94 -25.04 11.02
CA ARG A 273 28.32 -25.87 9.87
C ARG A 273 27.23 -25.81 8.80
N LEU A 274 27.63 -25.78 7.53
CA LEU A 274 26.74 -25.58 6.39
C LEU A 274 25.58 -26.61 6.33
N PRO A 275 25.79 -27.93 6.46
CA PRO A 275 24.68 -28.89 6.39
C PRO A 275 23.71 -28.76 7.56
N ALA A 276 24.19 -28.35 8.74
CA ALA A 276 23.35 -28.15 9.91
C ALA A 276 22.59 -26.82 9.88
N ALA A 277 23.15 -25.79 9.23
CA ALA A 277 22.53 -24.48 9.09
C ALA A 277 21.48 -24.45 7.97
N HIS A 278 21.79 -25.05 6.81
CA HIS A 278 21.00 -24.94 5.57
C HIS A 278 20.35 -26.25 5.10
N GLY A 279 20.82 -27.41 5.57
CA GLY A 279 20.50 -28.71 4.96
C GLY A 279 19.11 -29.26 5.26
N ALA A 280 18.61 -30.11 4.36
CA ALA A 280 17.40 -30.91 4.54
C ALA A 280 17.71 -32.14 5.40
N VAL A 281 17.90 -31.94 6.70
CA VAL A 281 18.16 -33.03 7.65
C VAL A 281 16.84 -33.72 8.00
N ALA A 282 16.86 -35.05 8.19
CA ALA A 282 15.69 -35.77 8.70
C ALA A 282 15.22 -35.15 10.04
N HIS A 283 13.90 -35.02 10.24
CA HIS A 283 13.27 -34.35 11.41
C HIS A 283 13.40 -32.83 11.47
N TRP A 284 13.40 -32.18 10.31
CA TRP A 284 13.53 -30.74 10.17
C TRP A 284 12.32 -29.96 10.71
N ARG A 285 12.53 -29.05 11.67
CA ARG A 285 11.48 -28.16 12.23
C ARG A 285 11.38 -26.81 11.51
N GLN A 286 12.49 -26.22 11.08
CA GLN A 286 12.52 -24.89 10.46
C GLN A 286 13.31 -24.92 9.15
N PRO A 287 12.67 -25.24 8.00
CA PRO A 287 13.35 -25.27 6.73
C PRO A 287 13.93 -23.92 6.36
N LEU A 288 15.15 -23.92 5.80
CA LEU A 288 15.69 -22.74 5.14
C LEU A 288 14.84 -22.49 3.90
N LEU A 289 14.09 -21.39 3.92
CA LEU A 289 13.31 -20.91 2.81
C LEU A 289 14.27 -20.31 1.77
N SER A 290 14.11 -20.76 0.54
CA SER A 290 14.95 -20.34 -0.59
C SER A 290 14.11 -19.71 -1.68
N GLY A 291 14.69 -18.72 -2.37
CA GLY A 291 14.04 -18.06 -3.49
C GLY A 291 12.75 -17.37 -3.07
N ASP A 292 11.69 -17.59 -3.84
CA ASP A 292 10.43 -16.86 -3.70
C ASP A 292 9.66 -17.18 -2.40
N LEU A 293 9.97 -18.26 -1.66
CA LEU A 293 9.24 -18.59 -0.42
C LEU A 293 9.68 -17.76 0.80
N VAL A 294 10.79 -17.03 0.72
CA VAL A 294 11.28 -16.19 1.83
C VAL A 294 10.23 -15.17 2.26
N GLY A 295 9.41 -14.69 1.33
CA GLY A 295 8.34 -13.74 1.61
C GLY A 295 7.27 -14.23 2.58
N ALA A 296 7.12 -15.55 2.77
CA ALA A 296 6.21 -16.11 3.76
C ALA A 296 6.52 -15.59 5.17
N ARG A 297 7.80 -15.38 5.49
CA ARG A 297 8.22 -14.93 6.83
C ARG A 297 7.91 -13.46 7.10
N CYS A 298 7.74 -12.63 6.06
CA CYS A 298 7.28 -11.25 6.23
C CYS A 298 5.89 -11.20 6.89
N ALA A 299 5.03 -12.17 6.56
CA ALA A 299 3.65 -12.24 7.04
C ALA A 299 3.52 -12.74 8.49
N ILE A 300 4.63 -13.12 9.14
CA ILE A 300 4.65 -13.46 10.57
C ILE A 300 4.54 -12.19 11.42
N CYS A 301 5.22 -11.11 10.99
CA CYS A 301 5.24 -9.82 11.70
C CYS A 301 4.25 -8.81 11.11
N HIS A 302 4.13 -8.78 9.78
CA HIS A 302 3.25 -7.85 9.09
C HIS A 302 1.91 -8.50 8.76
N ARG A 303 0.82 -7.84 9.11
CA ARG A 303 -0.53 -8.35 8.84
C ARG A 303 -1.30 -7.46 7.88
N GLY A 304 -2.32 -8.06 7.25
CA GLY A 304 -3.24 -7.34 6.37
C GLY A 304 -2.57 -6.78 5.12
N GLU A 305 -2.85 -5.52 4.80
CA GLU A 305 -2.30 -4.84 3.63
C GLU A 305 -0.90 -4.26 3.87
N ASP A 306 -0.31 -4.44 5.04
CA ASP A 306 0.97 -3.84 5.40
C ASP A 306 2.16 -4.77 5.16
N VAL A 307 1.99 -6.00 4.65
CA VAL A 307 3.10 -6.94 4.33
C VAL A 307 4.00 -6.32 3.25
N PRO A 308 5.17 -5.73 3.60
CA PRO A 308 6.07 -5.13 2.65
C PRO A 308 6.96 -6.27 2.13
N ALA A 309 7.27 -6.23 0.83
CA ALA A 309 8.26 -7.08 0.16
C ALA A 309 7.84 -8.42 -0.46
N GLU A 310 6.57 -8.84 -0.50
CA GLU A 310 6.27 -10.03 -1.32
C GLU A 310 4.82 -10.11 -1.86
N PRO A 311 4.61 -10.10 -3.19
CA PRO A 311 3.27 -10.10 -3.79
C PRO A 311 2.50 -11.42 -3.62
N TYR A 312 3.18 -12.54 -3.41
CA TYR A 312 2.63 -13.88 -3.33
C TYR A 312 2.02 -14.24 -1.96
N ALA A 313 2.58 -13.82 -0.82
CA ALA A 313 2.02 -14.05 0.51
C ALA A 313 0.71 -13.26 0.69
N ARG A 314 0.72 -12.00 0.26
CA ARG A 314 -0.49 -11.15 0.20
C ARG A 314 -1.50 -11.72 -0.80
N ALA A 315 -1.06 -12.06 -2.01
CA ALA A 315 -1.94 -12.69 -2.99
C ALA A 315 -2.48 -14.03 -2.46
N GLY A 316 -1.69 -14.80 -1.73
CA GLY A 316 -2.05 -16.08 -1.14
C GLY A 316 -3.12 -15.93 -0.07
N ARG A 317 -2.96 -15.00 0.87
CA ARG A 317 -4.00 -14.68 1.86
C ARG A 317 -5.28 -14.22 1.17
N ARG A 318 -5.17 -13.33 0.17
CA ARG A 318 -6.32 -12.89 -0.61
C ARG A 318 -6.98 -14.07 -1.34
N LEU A 319 -6.21 -14.94 -1.97
CA LEU A 319 -6.71 -16.13 -2.66
C LEU A 319 -7.36 -17.11 -1.68
N PHE A 320 -6.81 -17.30 -0.48
CA PHE A 320 -7.40 -18.13 0.57
C PHE A 320 -8.78 -17.60 0.97
N LEU A 321 -8.88 -16.28 1.15
CA LEU A 321 -10.13 -15.58 1.46
C LEU A 321 -11.10 -15.54 0.29
N GLU A 322 -10.64 -15.43 -0.96
CA GLU A 322 -11.49 -15.35 -2.15
C GLU A 322 -11.96 -16.71 -2.65
N ALA A 323 -11.16 -17.76 -2.44
CA ALA A 323 -11.52 -19.14 -2.73
C ALA A 323 -12.44 -19.73 -1.66
N GLY A 324 -12.55 -19.09 -0.48
CA GLY A 324 -13.41 -19.58 0.61
C GLY A 324 -12.82 -20.74 1.38
N CYS A 325 -11.49 -20.87 1.40
CA CYS A 325 -10.80 -21.90 2.16
C CYS A 325 -11.16 -21.81 3.65
N HIS A 326 -11.37 -20.60 4.20
CA HIS A 326 -11.79 -20.36 5.58
C HIS A 326 -13.16 -20.95 5.94
N GLY A 327 -14.00 -21.23 4.93
CA GLY A 327 -15.30 -21.86 5.15
C GLY A 327 -15.18 -23.31 5.60
N CYS A 328 -14.16 -24.01 5.13
CA CYS A 328 -13.87 -25.39 5.54
C CYS A 328 -12.69 -25.48 6.51
N HIS A 329 -11.65 -24.68 6.34
CA HIS A 329 -10.45 -24.71 7.17
C HIS A 329 -10.54 -23.68 8.29
N GLU A 330 -10.14 -24.09 9.49
CA GLU A 330 -9.86 -23.15 10.57
C GLU A 330 -8.52 -22.45 10.32
N VAL A 331 -8.44 -21.16 10.71
CA VAL A 331 -7.22 -20.35 10.80
C VAL A 331 -7.52 -19.20 11.78
N GLU A 332 -6.73 -19.05 12.82
CA GLU A 332 -6.85 -18.00 13.82
C GLU A 332 -6.66 -16.61 13.19
N GLY A 333 -7.43 -15.63 13.65
CA GLY A 333 -7.42 -14.28 13.08
C GLY A 333 -7.99 -14.18 11.66
N VAL A 334 -8.46 -15.28 11.07
CA VAL A 334 -9.10 -15.31 9.75
C VAL A 334 -10.59 -15.58 9.94
N SER A 335 -11.35 -14.48 10.01
CA SER A 335 -12.80 -14.47 9.91
C SER A 335 -13.20 -13.57 8.74
N ALA A 336 -13.93 -14.13 7.78
CA ALA A 336 -14.44 -13.39 6.64
C ALA A 336 -15.88 -13.83 6.34
N PRO A 337 -16.72 -12.91 5.83
CA PRO A 337 -18.06 -13.26 5.39
C PRO A 337 -18.06 -14.42 4.40
N ARG A 338 -19.19 -15.12 4.33
CA ARG A 338 -19.45 -16.13 3.32
C ARG A 338 -19.39 -15.50 1.91
N ILE A 339 -18.69 -16.17 1.01
CA ILE A 339 -18.45 -15.68 -0.36
C ILE A 339 -19.55 -16.14 -1.32
N GLY A 340 -20.07 -17.33 -1.09
CA GLY A 340 -21.16 -17.91 -1.85
C GLY A 340 -22.46 -17.19 -1.53
N PRO A 341 -23.31 -16.94 -2.54
CA PRO A 341 -24.62 -16.33 -2.31
C PRO A 341 -25.47 -17.22 -1.40
N PRO A 342 -26.48 -16.66 -0.72
CA PRO A 342 -27.47 -17.45 -0.01
C PRO A 342 -28.13 -18.45 -0.95
N LEU A 343 -28.25 -19.70 -0.48
CA LEU A 343 -28.95 -20.77 -1.20
C LEU A 343 -30.34 -21.05 -0.61
N ALA A 344 -30.76 -20.25 0.38
CA ALA A 344 -32.15 -20.21 0.81
C ALA A 344 -33.05 -20.01 -0.42
N ASN A 345 -33.99 -20.94 -0.65
CA ASN A 345 -34.92 -20.91 -1.77
C ASN A 345 -34.27 -20.88 -3.17
N VAL A 346 -33.05 -21.40 -3.35
CA VAL A 346 -32.39 -21.42 -4.66
C VAL A 346 -33.22 -22.13 -5.74
N GLY A 347 -34.03 -23.12 -5.37
CA GLY A 347 -34.97 -23.79 -6.28
C GLY A 347 -36.05 -22.89 -6.91
N ARG A 348 -36.33 -21.72 -6.34
CA ARG A 348 -37.21 -20.71 -6.96
C ARG A 348 -36.47 -19.81 -7.94
N LYS A 349 -35.15 -19.70 -7.84
CA LYS A 349 -34.32 -18.82 -8.67
C LYS A 349 -33.87 -19.50 -9.95
N VAL A 350 -33.34 -20.71 -9.83
CA VAL A 350 -32.65 -21.40 -10.93
C VAL A 350 -33.48 -22.52 -11.52
N ARG A 351 -33.19 -22.90 -12.76
CA ARG A 351 -33.76 -24.10 -13.36
C ARG A 351 -33.11 -25.37 -12.78
N PRO A 352 -33.85 -26.46 -12.54
CA PRO A 352 -33.29 -27.71 -11.99
C PRO A 352 -32.12 -28.29 -12.79
N GLN A 353 -32.22 -28.29 -14.13
CA GLN A 353 -31.17 -28.77 -15.03
C GLN A 353 -29.89 -27.96 -14.89
N TRP A 354 -30.03 -26.63 -14.76
CA TRP A 354 -28.90 -25.74 -14.56
C TRP A 354 -28.18 -26.03 -13.24
N LEU A 355 -28.93 -26.28 -12.15
CA LEU A 355 -28.33 -26.58 -10.84
C LEU A 355 -27.51 -27.87 -10.88
N ALA A 356 -28.05 -28.93 -11.47
CA ALA A 356 -27.33 -30.21 -11.60
C ALA A 356 -26.05 -30.05 -12.42
N TRP A 357 -26.12 -29.29 -13.52
CA TRP A 357 -24.96 -29.02 -14.36
C TRP A 357 -23.91 -28.14 -13.64
N TRP A 358 -24.35 -27.11 -12.90
CA TRP A 358 -23.48 -26.28 -12.07
C TRP A 358 -22.75 -27.09 -10.99
N LEU A 359 -23.40 -28.07 -10.35
CA LEU A 359 -22.76 -28.92 -9.34
C LEU A 359 -21.72 -29.88 -9.96
N ARG A 360 -21.91 -30.28 -11.22
CA ARG A 360 -20.99 -31.19 -11.93
C ARG A 360 -19.70 -30.49 -12.37
N ASP A 361 -19.84 -29.36 -13.08
CA ASP A 361 -18.71 -28.57 -13.54
C ASP A 361 -19.06 -27.07 -13.59
N PRO A 362 -18.88 -26.34 -12.47
CA PRO A 362 -19.15 -24.91 -12.42
C PRO A 362 -18.35 -24.10 -13.46
N ARG A 363 -17.14 -24.56 -13.83
CA ARG A 363 -16.23 -23.84 -14.72
C ARG A 363 -16.61 -23.97 -16.18
N ALA A 364 -17.27 -25.06 -16.55
CA ALA A 364 -17.89 -25.18 -17.87
C ALA A 364 -18.94 -24.09 -18.09
N TYR A 365 -19.69 -23.67 -17.06
CA TYR A 365 -20.63 -22.54 -17.15
C TYR A 365 -19.93 -21.18 -17.10
N LEU A 366 -19.10 -21.00 -16.06
CA LEU A 366 -18.48 -19.73 -15.73
C LEU A 366 -16.99 -19.98 -15.47
N PRO A 367 -16.12 -19.80 -16.49
CA PRO A 367 -14.71 -20.16 -16.40
C PRO A 367 -13.96 -19.53 -15.22
N ARG A 368 -14.37 -18.35 -14.77
CA ARG A 368 -13.76 -17.61 -13.64
C ARG A 368 -14.49 -17.78 -12.31
N THR A 369 -15.37 -18.76 -12.18
CA THR A 369 -16.11 -19.02 -10.94
C THR A 369 -15.18 -19.39 -9.79
N ARG A 370 -15.53 -18.93 -8.58
CA ARG A 370 -14.89 -19.32 -7.32
C ARG A 370 -15.45 -20.61 -6.73
N MET A 371 -16.60 -21.08 -7.22
CA MET A 371 -17.16 -22.37 -6.82
C MET A 371 -16.22 -23.48 -7.31
N PRO A 372 -15.63 -24.29 -6.41
CA PRO A 372 -14.72 -25.35 -6.82
C PRO A 372 -15.49 -26.56 -7.35
N ASN A 373 -14.79 -27.47 -8.02
CA ASN A 373 -15.35 -28.74 -8.43
C ASN A 373 -15.29 -29.73 -7.24
N PHE A 374 -16.45 -30.11 -6.71
CA PHE A 374 -16.55 -31.07 -5.61
C PHE A 374 -16.41 -32.54 -6.06
N LEU A 375 -16.11 -32.78 -7.33
CA LEU A 375 -15.89 -34.10 -7.94
C LEU A 375 -17.00 -35.07 -7.52
N LEU A 376 -18.25 -34.58 -7.63
CA LEU A 376 -19.45 -35.27 -7.21
C LEU A 376 -19.84 -36.31 -8.25
N GLY A 377 -20.24 -37.50 -7.81
CA GLY A 377 -20.87 -38.48 -8.67
C GLY A 377 -22.30 -38.05 -9.05
N ASP A 378 -22.85 -38.64 -10.11
CA ASP A 378 -24.20 -38.33 -10.62
C ASP A 378 -25.29 -38.49 -9.55
N GLN A 379 -25.14 -39.49 -8.69
CA GLN A 379 -26.05 -39.75 -7.59
C GLN A 379 -25.96 -38.66 -6.51
N GLU A 380 -24.74 -38.27 -6.11
CA GLU A 380 -24.54 -37.18 -5.14
C GLU A 380 -25.10 -35.85 -5.66
N ILE A 381 -24.93 -35.57 -6.96
CA ILE A 381 -25.50 -34.38 -7.62
C ILE A 381 -27.02 -34.38 -7.54
N ALA A 382 -27.66 -35.52 -7.84
CA ALA A 382 -29.11 -35.65 -7.76
C ALA A 382 -29.62 -35.44 -6.32
N ASP A 383 -28.94 -36.02 -5.33
CA ASP A 383 -29.35 -35.90 -3.93
C ASP A 383 -29.17 -34.47 -3.39
N ILE A 384 -28.03 -33.82 -3.67
CA ILE A 384 -27.80 -32.42 -3.30
C ILE A 384 -28.80 -31.49 -4.01
N SER A 385 -29.07 -31.71 -5.30
CA SER A 385 -30.06 -30.93 -6.04
C SER A 385 -31.45 -31.07 -5.44
N ALA A 386 -31.86 -32.28 -5.06
CA ALA A 386 -33.16 -32.50 -4.43
C ALA A 386 -33.31 -31.71 -3.11
N PHE A 387 -32.27 -31.68 -2.28
CA PHE A 387 -32.26 -30.87 -1.06
C PHE A 387 -32.36 -29.37 -1.37
N LEU A 388 -31.53 -28.85 -2.29
CA LEU A 388 -31.49 -27.41 -2.61
C LEU A 388 -32.72 -26.89 -3.37
N LEU A 389 -33.38 -27.75 -4.14
CA LEU A 389 -34.60 -27.39 -4.88
C LEU A 389 -35.86 -27.46 -4.00
N SER A 390 -35.78 -28.06 -2.82
CA SER A 390 -36.91 -28.16 -1.90
C SER A 390 -37.21 -26.77 -1.29
N PRO A 391 -38.48 -26.34 -1.24
CA PRO A 391 -38.85 -25.05 -0.68
C PRO A 391 -38.54 -25.01 0.83
N THR A 392 -37.99 -23.89 1.30
CA THR A 392 -37.90 -23.61 2.74
C THR A 392 -39.19 -22.94 3.20
N ALA A 393 -39.56 -23.08 4.48
CA ALA A 393 -40.84 -22.64 5.03
C ALA A 393 -41.10 -21.11 4.93
N ASP A 394 -40.08 -20.31 4.62
CA ASP A 394 -40.10 -18.84 4.65
C ASP A 394 -39.93 -18.24 3.24
N SER A 395 -40.84 -18.55 2.33
CA SER A 395 -40.78 -18.11 0.92
C SER A 395 -41.64 -16.86 0.70
N THR A 396 -41.00 -15.69 0.71
CA THR A 396 -41.63 -14.37 0.53
C THR A 396 -41.63 -13.84 -0.92
N ALA A 397 -41.39 -14.71 -1.92
CA ALA A 397 -41.44 -14.32 -3.32
C ALA A 397 -42.88 -13.96 -3.74
N ILE A 398 -43.09 -12.78 -4.32
CA ILE A 398 -44.39 -12.37 -4.87
C ILE A 398 -44.59 -13.16 -6.18
N PRO A 399 -45.56 -14.10 -6.25
CA PRO A 399 -45.87 -14.75 -7.51
C PRO A 399 -46.53 -13.72 -8.40
N LEU A 400 -45.81 -13.26 -9.42
CA LEU A 400 -46.33 -12.35 -10.43
C LEU A 400 -46.54 -13.15 -11.72
N THR A 401 -47.74 -13.03 -12.29
CA THR A 401 -48.11 -13.71 -13.55
C THR A 401 -47.26 -13.17 -14.70
N ILE A 402 -46.65 -14.08 -15.48
CA ILE A 402 -45.93 -13.72 -16.69
C ILE A 402 -46.93 -13.79 -17.85
N ALA A 403 -47.27 -12.64 -18.44
CA ALA A 403 -48.06 -12.61 -19.66
C ALA A 403 -47.24 -13.18 -20.85
N PRO A 404 -47.89 -13.76 -21.88
CA PRO A 404 -47.20 -14.21 -23.09
C PRO A 404 -46.41 -13.05 -23.74
N SER A 405 -45.15 -13.29 -24.12
CA SER A 405 -44.33 -12.25 -24.77
C SER A 405 -44.80 -11.98 -26.19
N SER A 406 -45.12 -10.72 -26.51
CA SER A 406 -45.35 -10.26 -27.89
C SER A 406 -44.09 -9.64 -28.49
N SER A 407 -44.02 -9.53 -29.82
CA SER A 407 -42.88 -8.89 -30.51
C SER A 407 -42.69 -7.43 -30.10
N GLU A 408 -43.79 -6.73 -29.80
CA GLU A 408 -43.81 -5.34 -29.33
C GLU A 408 -43.30 -5.23 -27.89
N ALA A 409 -43.59 -6.21 -27.03
CA ALA A 409 -43.07 -6.25 -25.67
C ALA A 409 -41.54 -6.41 -25.66
N ILE A 410 -41.00 -7.26 -26.53
CA ILE A 410 -39.56 -7.45 -26.71
C ILE A 410 -38.88 -6.15 -27.16
N LYS A 411 -39.45 -5.46 -28.17
CA LYS A 411 -38.92 -4.17 -28.65
C LYS A 411 -38.91 -3.09 -27.56
N ARG A 412 -40.00 -2.98 -26.78
CA ARG A 412 -40.06 -2.03 -25.65
C ARG A 412 -39.06 -2.40 -24.54
N GLY A 413 -38.90 -3.70 -24.27
CA GLY A 413 -37.90 -4.21 -23.33
C GLY A 413 -36.47 -3.87 -23.74
N ASP A 414 -36.13 -4.00 -25.02
CA ASP A 414 -34.83 -3.59 -25.58
C ASP A 414 -34.56 -2.10 -25.37
N THR A 415 -35.53 -1.24 -25.70
CA THR A 415 -35.42 0.21 -25.43
C THR A 415 -35.20 0.48 -23.95
N LEU A 416 -35.99 -0.15 -23.07
CA LEU A 416 -35.86 0.03 -21.63
C LEU A 416 -34.50 -0.46 -21.10
N PHE A 417 -33.97 -1.57 -21.62
CA PHE A 417 -32.65 -2.10 -21.28
C PHE A 417 -31.53 -1.11 -21.64
N LYS A 418 -31.64 -0.48 -22.82
CA LYS A 418 -30.71 0.57 -23.27
C LYS A 418 -30.83 1.86 -22.46
N GLU A 419 -32.03 2.31 -22.15
CA GLU A 419 -32.28 3.53 -21.37
C GLU A 419 -31.88 3.38 -19.89
N SER A 420 -32.06 2.17 -19.34
CA SER A 420 -31.66 1.82 -17.98
C SER A 420 -30.16 1.55 -17.84
N ARG A 421 -29.43 1.61 -18.98
CA ARG A 421 -27.97 1.46 -19.05
C ARG A 421 -27.47 0.16 -18.42
N CYS A 422 -28.19 -0.94 -18.62
CA CYS A 422 -27.85 -2.23 -18.02
C CYS A 422 -26.41 -2.68 -18.36
N VAL A 423 -25.94 -2.39 -19.58
CA VAL A 423 -24.60 -2.73 -20.06
C VAL A 423 -23.45 -1.98 -19.38
N THR A 424 -23.74 -0.88 -18.65
CA THR A 424 -22.74 -0.15 -17.86
C THR A 424 -22.28 -0.98 -16.67
N CYS A 425 -23.17 -1.79 -16.08
CA CYS A 425 -22.83 -2.68 -14.97
C CYS A 425 -22.64 -4.13 -15.44
N HIS A 426 -23.41 -4.57 -16.42
CA HIS A 426 -23.44 -5.95 -16.90
C HIS A 426 -22.71 -6.11 -18.23
N ALA A 427 -21.95 -7.20 -18.37
CA ALA A 427 -21.43 -7.61 -19.66
C ALA A 427 -22.52 -8.32 -20.49
N LEU A 428 -22.35 -8.29 -21.82
CA LEU A 428 -22.98 -9.16 -22.78
C LEU A 428 -21.87 -9.85 -23.58
N ASN A 429 -21.70 -11.16 -23.37
CA ASN A 429 -20.63 -11.96 -23.99
C ASN A 429 -19.24 -11.35 -23.72
N GLY A 430 -18.98 -10.99 -22.45
CA GLY A 430 -17.72 -10.42 -21.98
C GLY A 430 -17.49 -8.95 -22.35
N ARG A 431 -18.42 -8.29 -23.05
CA ARG A 431 -18.33 -6.86 -23.39
C ARG A 431 -19.32 -6.04 -22.58
N GLY A 432 -18.86 -4.98 -21.93
CA GLY A 432 -19.68 -4.12 -21.07
C GLY A 432 -19.13 -4.05 -19.64
N GLY A 433 -20.01 -3.81 -18.68
CA GLY A 433 -19.63 -3.64 -17.28
C GLY A 433 -19.17 -4.93 -16.58
N VAL A 434 -18.41 -4.76 -15.51
CA VAL A 434 -17.82 -5.85 -14.70
C VAL A 434 -18.41 -5.95 -13.29
N ILE A 435 -19.41 -5.11 -12.97
CA ILE A 435 -20.02 -5.03 -11.63
C ILE A 435 -21.07 -6.13 -11.46
N GLY A 436 -21.94 -6.27 -12.46
CA GLY A 436 -22.97 -7.29 -12.55
C GLY A 436 -22.49 -8.52 -13.34
N PRO A 437 -23.18 -9.66 -13.19
CA PRO A 437 -22.90 -10.84 -14.01
C PRO A 437 -23.15 -10.58 -15.49
N ASP A 438 -22.47 -11.33 -16.35
CA ASP A 438 -22.77 -11.36 -17.78
C ASP A 438 -24.23 -11.80 -17.99
N LEU A 439 -24.99 -11.01 -18.74
CA LEU A 439 -26.41 -11.26 -18.96
C LEU A 439 -26.69 -12.07 -20.22
N ALA A 440 -25.72 -12.28 -21.13
CA ALA A 440 -25.98 -12.84 -22.45
C ALA A 440 -26.69 -14.21 -22.45
N ARG A 441 -26.56 -14.98 -21.36
CA ARG A 441 -27.18 -16.31 -21.20
C ARG A 441 -27.97 -16.42 -19.89
N VAL A 442 -28.38 -15.30 -19.33
CA VAL A 442 -28.99 -15.26 -17.99
C VAL A 442 -30.27 -16.08 -17.93
N SER A 443 -31.08 -16.05 -18.99
CA SER A 443 -32.40 -16.70 -19.05
C SER A 443 -32.36 -18.21 -19.15
N SER A 444 -31.20 -18.79 -19.48
CA SER A 444 -30.98 -20.22 -19.36
C SER A 444 -30.86 -20.64 -17.90
N LYS A 445 -30.23 -19.82 -17.07
CA LYS A 445 -30.03 -20.10 -15.64
C LYS A 445 -31.27 -19.80 -14.79
N ILE A 446 -31.83 -18.60 -14.95
CA ILE A 446 -32.85 -18.09 -14.03
C ILE A 446 -34.27 -18.37 -14.52
N ARG A 447 -35.20 -18.48 -13.59
CA ARG A 447 -36.62 -18.57 -13.90
C ARG A 447 -37.20 -17.17 -14.19
N PRO A 448 -38.09 -17.00 -15.18
CA PRO A 448 -38.65 -15.68 -15.51
C PRO A 448 -39.46 -15.06 -14.36
N ASP A 449 -40.13 -15.87 -13.53
CA ASP A 449 -40.89 -15.38 -12.37
C ASP A 449 -39.95 -14.77 -11.32
N TRP A 450 -38.81 -15.42 -11.09
CA TRP A 450 -37.76 -14.87 -10.22
C TRP A 450 -37.13 -13.61 -10.80
N LEU A 451 -36.85 -13.57 -12.11
CA LEU A 451 -36.28 -12.37 -12.76
C LEU A 451 -37.19 -11.15 -12.54
N ARG A 452 -38.50 -11.32 -12.72
CA ARG A 452 -39.48 -10.27 -12.48
C ARG A 452 -39.41 -9.76 -11.04
N SER A 453 -39.47 -10.68 -10.06
CA SER A 453 -39.41 -10.31 -8.64
C SER A 453 -38.08 -9.63 -8.27
N PHE A 454 -36.97 -10.08 -8.87
CA PHE A 454 -35.65 -9.49 -8.64
C PHE A 454 -35.54 -8.08 -9.22
N LEU A 455 -36.06 -7.82 -10.42
CA LEU A 455 -36.07 -6.47 -11.00
C LEU A 455 -37.00 -5.52 -10.24
N HIS A 456 -38.04 -6.03 -9.59
CA HIS A 456 -38.94 -5.24 -8.75
C HIS A 456 -38.28 -4.84 -7.42
N GLU A 457 -37.70 -5.79 -6.70
CA GLU A 457 -37.08 -5.54 -5.39
C GLU A 457 -35.82 -6.41 -5.15
N PRO A 458 -34.66 -6.01 -5.72
CA PRO A 458 -33.44 -6.81 -5.68
C PRO A 458 -32.98 -7.14 -4.26
N ALA A 459 -32.98 -6.16 -3.37
CA ALA A 459 -32.46 -6.28 -2.00
C ALA A 459 -33.28 -7.26 -1.12
N ARG A 460 -34.59 -7.42 -1.40
CA ARG A 460 -35.44 -8.40 -0.70
C ARG A 460 -35.05 -9.84 -1.02
N LEU A 461 -34.72 -10.13 -2.28
CA LEU A 461 -34.34 -11.48 -2.70
C LEU A 461 -32.86 -11.77 -2.51
N HIS A 462 -32.01 -10.74 -2.49
CA HIS A 462 -30.58 -10.88 -2.29
C HIS A 462 -30.06 -9.69 -1.46
N PRO A 463 -30.13 -9.76 -0.12
CA PRO A 463 -29.56 -8.74 0.76
C PRO A 463 -28.10 -8.45 0.40
N GLY A 464 -27.72 -7.17 0.36
CA GLY A 464 -26.38 -6.74 -0.05
C GLY A 464 -26.07 -6.86 -1.55
N THR A 465 -27.07 -7.10 -2.41
CA THR A 465 -26.90 -7.03 -3.86
C THR A 465 -26.44 -5.63 -4.31
N LYS A 466 -25.54 -5.59 -5.28
CA LYS A 466 -25.10 -4.34 -5.94
C LYS A 466 -26.09 -3.83 -6.99
N MET A 467 -27.09 -4.64 -7.35
CA MET A 467 -28.12 -4.24 -8.32
C MET A 467 -29.02 -3.18 -7.67
N PRO A 468 -29.11 -1.97 -8.23
CA PRO A 468 -29.96 -0.91 -7.66
C PRO A 468 -31.44 -1.16 -7.96
N ARG A 469 -32.32 -0.54 -7.18
CA ARG A 469 -33.76 -0.57 -7.44
C ARG A 469 -34.15 0.45 -8.52
N TYR A 470 -34.51 -0.03 -9.70
CA TYR A 470 -34.88 0.82 -10.86
C TYR A 470 -36.33 1.32 -10.85
N ARG A 471 -37.20 0.77 -9.99
CA ARG A 471 -38.61 1.18 -9.81
C ARG A 471 -39.42 1.15 -11.12
N PHE A 472 -39.22 0.09 -11.90
CA PHE A 472 -40.02 -0.17 -13.09
C PHE A 472 -41.50 -0.40 -12.74
N SER A 473 -42.41 0.08 -13.59
CA SER A 473 -43.83 -0.27 -13.50
C SER A 473 -44.06 -1.74 -13.87
N ASP A 474 -45.24 -2.26 -13.55
CA ASP A 474 -45.59 -3.64 -13.88
C ASP A 474 -45.47 -3.97 -15.37
N ARG A 475 -45.83 -3.03 -16.23
CA ARG A 475 -45.72 -3.18 -17.70
C ARG A 475 -44.27 -3.26 -18.14
N GLU A 476 -43.42 -2.40 -17.60
CA GLU A 476 -42.00 -2.34 -17.93
C GLU A 476 -41.23 -3.54 -17.42
N LEU A 477 -41.59 -4.05 -16.24
CA LEU A 477 -41.09 -5.33 -15.76
C LEU A 477 -41.47 -6.46 -16.72
N THR A 478 -42.68 -6.45 -17.28
CA THR A 478 -43.12 -7.45 -18.26
C THR A 478 -42.34 -7.33 -19.57
N ASP A 479 -42.21 -6.12 -20.10
CA ASP A 479 -41.46 -5.84 -21.33
C ASP A 479 -39.97 -6.22 -21.17
N MET A 480 -39.34 -5.87 -20.05
CA MET A 480 -37.97 -6.24 -19.72
C MET A 480 -37.79 -7.76 -19.61
N VAL A 481 -38.68 -8.45 -18.88
CA VAL A 481 -38.61 -9.92 -18.73
C VAL A 481 -38.81 -10.62 -20.06
N ALA A 482 -39.71 -10.12 -20.92
CA ALA A 482 -39.93 -10.65 -22.27
C ALA A 482 -38.64 -10.56 -23.10
N TYR A 483 -38.02 -9.37 -23.16
CA TYR A 483 -36.76 -9.15 -23.87
C TYR A 483 -35.63 -10.04 -23.34
N VAL A 484 -35.40 -10.05 -22.02
CA VAL A 484 -34.33 -10.86 -21.42
C VAL A 484 -34.57 -12.35 -21.66
N SER A 485 -35.82 -12.83 -21.54
CA SER A 485 -36.16 -14.23 -21.74
C SER A 485 -36.05 -14.70 -23.19
N SER A 486 -36.25 -13.82 -24.16
CA SER A 486 -36.14 -14.13 -25.59
C SER A 486 -34.72 -13.96 -26.13
N GLU A 487 -34.07 -12.82 -25.87
CA GLU A 487 -32.82 -12.44 -26.51
C GLU A 487 -31.56 -12.86 -25.74
N LEU A 488 -31.66 -13.09 -24.43
CA LEU A 488 -30.51 -13.35 -23.55
C LEU A 488 -30.48 -14.80 -23.02
N ARG A 489 -30.60 -15.75 -23.96
CA ARG A 489 -30.66 -17.20 -23.73
C ARG A 489 -29.58 -17.91 -24.55
N ASP A 490 -29.07 -19.03 -24.03
CA ASP A 490 -28.15 -19.89 -24.77
C ASP A 490 -28.90 -20.69 -25.86
N PHE A 491 -28.33 -20.77 -27.07
CA PHE A 491 -28.98 -21.44 -28.20
C PHE A 491 -29.02 -22.98 -28.07
N ASP A 492 -28.36 -23.58 -27.07
CA ASP A 492 -28.17 -25.03 -26.96
C ASP A 492 -28.59 -25.64 -25.60
N GLU A 493 -29.77 -25.26 -25.07
CA GLU A 493 -30.37 -25.89 -23.87
C GLU A 493 -30.67 -27.39 -24.06
N GLY A 494 -30.67 -27.89 -25.30
CA GLY A 494 -30.90 -29.31 -25.61
C GLY A 494 -29.78 -30.25 -25.14
N ALA A 495 -28.58 -29.73 -24.85
CA ALA A 495 -27.45 -30.49 -24.34
C ALA A 495 -27.49 -30.72 -22.82
N TRP A 496 -28.48 -30.16 -22.11
CA TRP A 496 -28.54 -30.23 -20.66
C TRP A 496 -29.03 -31.60 -20.17
N PRO A 497 -28.46 -32.14 -19.08
CA PRO A 497 -28.97 -33.38 -18.50
C PRO A 497 -30.43 -33.19 -18.02
N PRO A 498 -31.23 -34.27 -18.04
CA PRO A 498 -32.59 -34.22 -17.53
C PRO A 498 -32.60 -33.74 -16.07
N ALA A 499 -33.68 -33.05 -15.68
CA ALA A 499 -33.82 -32.60 -14.30
C ALA A 499 -33.76 -33.80 -13.35
N PRO A 500 -32.97 -33.74 -12.26
CA PRO A 500 -32.89 -34.85 -11.32
C PRO A 500 -34.24 -35.07 -10.64
N SER A 501 -34.62 -36.34 -10.46
CA SER A 501 -35.78 -36.69 -9.64
C SER A 501 -35.52 -36.26 -8.20
N VAL A 502 -36.43 -35.48 -7.63
CA VAL A 502 -36.29 -34.90 -6.28
C VAL A 502 -36.94 -35.74 -5.17
N ALA A 503 -37.77 -36.71 -5.53
CA ALA A 503 -38.56 -37.49 -4.57
C ALA A 503 -37.66 -38.43 -3.73
N GLY A 504 -37.83 -38.41 -2.40
CA GLY A 504 -37.16 -39.33 -1.47
C GLY A 504 -35.66 -39.07 -1.21
N ARG A 505 -35.05 -38.06 -1.83
CA ARG A 505 -33.59 -37.82 -1.79
C ARG A 505 -33.13 -36.74 -0.81
N HIS A 506 -34.07 -36.00 -0.22
CA HIS A 506 -33.80 -34.82 0.60
C HIS A 506 -32.87 -35.10 1.80
N ALA A 507 -33.06 -36.21 2.51
CA ALA A 507 -32.25 -36.56 3.69
C ALA A 507 -30.79 -36.82 3.33
N GLU A 508 -30.56 -37.54 2.23
CA GLU A 508 -29.21 -37.83 1.75
C GLU A 508 -28.51 -36.57 1.21
N GLY A 509 -29.23 -35.73 0.46
CA GLY A 509 -28.73 -34.42 0.03
C GLY A 509 -28.29 -33.55 1.20
N ARG A 510 -29.09 -33.51 2.28
CA ARG A 510 -28.75 -32.80 3.52
C ARG A 510 -27.48 -33.36 4.17
N ARG A 511 -27.31 -34.69 4.21
CA ARG A 511 -26.10 -35.34 4.74
C ARG A 511 -24.87 -34.98 3.91
N LEU A 512 -24.98 -34.99 2.58
CA LEU A 512 -23.90 -34.67 1.66
C LEU A 512 -23.48 -33.20 1.79
N VAL A 513 -24.43 -32.26 1.81
CA VAL A 513 -24.15 -30.82 2.05
C VAL A 513 -23.37 -30.60 3.34
N ARG A 514 -23.71 -31.32 4.41
CA ARG A 514 -22.96 -31.29 5.66
C ARG A 514 -21.55 -31.84 5.49
N SER A 515 -21.41 -33.00 4.85
CA SER A 515 -20.12 -33.71 4.70
C SER A 515 -19.11 -32.96 3.81
N TYR A 516 -19.60 -32.27 2.78
CA TYR A 516 -18.77 -31.47 1.87
C TYR A 516 -18.54 -30.04 2.40
N GLY A 517 -19.22 -29.63 3.47
CA GLY A 517 -19.03 -28.31 4.07
C GLY A 517 -19.52 -27.15 3.20
N CYS A 518 -20.55 -27.35 2.36
CA CYS A 518 -21.00 -26.32 1.41
C CYS A 518 -21.42 -25.01 2.11
N PHE A 519 -21.86 -25.11 3.37
CA PHE A 519 -22.25 -23.99 4.23
C PHE A 519 -21.08 -23.10 4.71
N GLY A 520 -19.84 -23.56 4.52
CA GLY A 520 -18.64 -22.75 4.76
C GLY A 520 -18.54 -21.58 3.80
N CYS A 521 -18.95 -21.79 2.54
CA CYS A 521 -18.99 -20.74 1.53
C CYS A 521 -20.39 -20.14 1.37
N HIS A 522 -21.47 -20.92 1.54
CA HIS A 522 -22.84 -20.49 1.28
C HIS A 522 -23.69 -20.35 2.56
N LEU A 523 -24.65 -19.42 2.57
CA LEU A 523 -25.72 -19.43 3.58
C LEU A 523 -26.75 -20.50 3.18
N ILE A 524 -26.79 -21.60 3.93
CA ILE A 524 -27.68 -22.74 3.66
C ILE A 524 -28.41 -23.13 4.95
N PRO A 525 -29.72 -22.86 5.09
CA PRO A 525 -30.50 -23.35 6.23
C PRO A 525 -30.56 -24.89 6.28
N PRO A 526 -30.48 -25.52 7.47
CA PRO A 526 -30.26 -24.95 8.81
C PRO A 526 -28.79 -25.04 9.28
N PHE A 527 -27.81 -24.88 8.38
CA PHE A 527 -26.39 -25.10 8.65
C PHE A 527 -25.63 -23.83 9.08
N GLU A 528 -26.31 -22.74 9.39
CA GLU A 528 -25.71 -21.42 9.64
C GLU A 528 -24.69 -21.43 10.79
N GLN A 529 -24.89 -22.31 11.76
CA GLN A 529 -24.05 -22.46 12.96
C GLN A 529 -23.23 -23.77 12.97
N THR A 530 -23.15 -24.48 11.83
CA THR A 530 -22.39 -25.74 11.78
C THR A 530 -20.89 -25.45 11.75
N GLY A 531 -20.11 -26.21 12.54
CA GLY A 531 -18.66 -26.10 12.59
C GLY A 531 -17.96 -26.45 11.27
N ARG A 532 -16.67 -26.08 11.17
CA ARG A 532 -15.83 -26.30 9.98
C ARG A 532 -15.53 -27.80 9.78
N VAL A 533 -15.42 -28.23 8.52
CA VAL A 533 -15.21 -29.66 8.15
C VAL A 533 -13.77 -30.00 7.75
N GLY A 534 -12.98 -28.99 7.41
CA GLY A 534 -11.58 -29.11 7.02
C GLY A 534 -10.65 -29.11 8.23
N ALA A 535 -9.41 -29.54 7.99
CA ALA A 535 -8.38 -29.56 9.02
C ALA A 535 -7.99 -28.14 9.45
N GLU A 536 -7.55 -28.02 10.70
CA GLU A 536 -6.99 -26.78 11.21
C GLU A 536 -5.60 -26.48 10.61
N LEU A 537 -5.40 -25.21 10.21
CA LEU A 537 -4.26 -24.66 9.52
C LEU A 537 -3.52 -23.51 10.25
N THR A 538 -3.95 -23.02 11.43
CA THR A 538 -3.28 -21.90 12.15
C THR A 538 -1.76 -22.03 12.27
N GLY A 539 -1.24 -23.23 12.56
CA GLY A 539 0.20 -23.55 12.56
C GLY A 539 0.65 -24.48 11.45
N TYR A 540 0.02 -24.42 10.28
CA TYR A 540 0.28 -25.37 9.21
C TYR A 540 1.75 -25.41 8.75
N ALA A 541 2.46 -24.27 8.80
CA ALA A 541 3.86 -24.16 8.41
C ALA A 541 4.80 -24.96 9.33
N ASP A 542 4.43 -25.17 10.60
CA ASP A 542 5.27 -25.86 11.59
C ASP A 542 5.04 -27.38 11.62
N LYS A 543 4.14 -27.91 10.77
CA LYS A 543 3.92 -29.36 10.65
C LYS A 543 5.16 -30.06 10.11
N GLU A 544 5.78 -30.87 10.95
CA GLU A 544 6.85 -31.79 10.55
C GLU A 544 6.38 -32.78 9.46
N VAL A 545 7.30 -33.20 8.58
CA VAL A 545 6.98 -34.02 7.39
C VAL A 545 6.34 -35.37 7.74
N ASP A 546 6.65 -35.93 8.91
CA ASP A 546 6.07 -37.15 9.45
C ASP A 546 4.60 -37.00 9.86
N ARG A 547 4.16 -35.78 10.16
CA ARG A 547 2.75 -35.44 10.42
C ARG A 547 1.94 -35.24 9.14
N LEU A 548 2.58 -35.27 7.97
CA LEU A 548 1.93 -35.22 6.67
C LEU A 548 1.65 -36.62 6.16
N ASP A 549 0.39 -36.92 5.85
CA ASP A 549 0.02 -38.20 5.29
C ASP A 549 0.28 -38.27 3.78
N PHE A 550 1.31 -39.00 3.39
CA PHE A 550 1.62 -39.28 1.99
C PHE A 550 0.75 -40.41 1.40
N GLY A 551 0.06 -41.19 2.24
CA GLY A 551 -0.90 -42.22 1.84
C GLY A 551 -0.41 -43.10 0.67
N LEU A 552 -1.20 -43.14 -0.40
CA LEU A 552 -0.95 -43.94 -1.60
C LEU A 552 0.12 -43.35 -2.53
N ARG A 553 0.57 -42.11 -2.31
CA ARG A 553 1.48 -41.39 -3.22
C ARG A 553 2.94 -41.77 -2.93
N ARG A 554 3.56 -42.48 -3.86
CA ARG A 554 4.99 -42.87 -3.83
C ARG A 554 5.89 -41.96 -4.67
N ASP A 555 5.28 -41.20 -5.57
CA ASP A 555 5.92 -40.32 -6.56
C ASP A 555 6.22 -38.91 -6.04
N VAL A 556 5.69 -38.55 -4.87
CA VAL A 556 5.84 -37.21 -4.28
C VAL A 556 7.07 -37.19 -3.37
N PRO A 557 8.05 -36.27 -3.56
CA PRO A 557 9.16 -36.10 -2.65
C PRO A 557 8.69 -35.90 -1.21
N ARG A 558 9.37 -36.52 -0.23
CA ARG A 558 9.00 -36.44 1.19
C ARG A 558 9.41 -35.11 1.82
N SER A 559 8.72 -34.03 1.43
CA SER A 559 8.92 -32.69 1.96
C SER A 559 7.59 -31.96 2.14
N TRP A 560 7.56 -30.99 3.05
CA TRP A 560 6.39 -30.16 3.30
C TRP A 560 5.92 -29.43 2.03
N ARG A 561 6.86 -28.86 1.26
CA ARG A 561 6.56 -28.14 0.01
C ARG A 561 5.89 -29.05 -1.02
N ALA A 562 6.49 -30.21 -1.29
CA ALA A 562 5.99 -31.12 -2.32
C ALA A 562 4.62 -31.69 -1.95
N TRP A 563 4.40 -31.99 -0.66
CA TRP A 563 3.10 -32.44 -0.16
C TRP A 563 2.03 -31.35 -0.31
N THR A 564 2.29 -30.14 0.20
CA THR A 564 1.33 -29.02 0.17
C THR A 564 0.96 -28.64 -1.26
N GLU A 565 1.96 -28.52 -2.15
CA GLU A 565 1.72 -28.18 -3.55
C GLU A 565 0.91 -29.28 -4.26
N THR A 566 1.18 -30.55 -3.96
CA THR A 566 0.40 -31.68 -4.50
C THR A 566 -1.02 -31.70 -3.94
N LYS A 567 -1.22 -31.33 -2.68
CA LYS A 567 -2.55 -31.23 -2.07
C LYS A 567 -3.38 -30.11 -2.69
N LEU A 568 -2.77 -28.95 -2.99
CA LEU A 568 -3.43 -27.85 -3.70
C LEU A 568 -3.73 -28.18 -5.17
N ARG A 569 -2.95 -29.06 -5.80
CA ARG A 569 -3.12 -29.48 -7.21
C ARG A 569 -4.08 -30.67 -7.37
N GLN A 570 -4.04 -31.63 -6.46
CA GLN A 570 -4.75 -32.91 -6.53
C GLN A 570 -5.27 -33.31 -5.14
N PRO A 571 -6.27 -32.59 -4.60
CA PRO A 571 -6.64 -32.66 -3.20
C PRO A 571 -7.13 -34.04 -2.72
N ARG A 572 -7.64 -34.89 -3.62
CA ARG A 572 -8.16 -36.24 -3.32
C ARG A 572 -7.23 -37.40 -3.65
N SER A 573 -5.98 -37.13 -4.02
CA SER A 573 -5.06 -38.16 -4.54
C SER A 573 -4.29 -38.96 -3.49
N PHE A 574 -4.34 -38.56 -2.21
CA PHE A 574 -3.54 -39.19 -1.16
C PHE A 574 -4.17 -40.45 -0.57
N ARG A 575 -5.51 -40.51 -0.50
CA ARG A 575 -6.27 -41.65 0.00
C ARG A 575 -7.73 -41.57 -0.47
N ASP A 576 -8.44 -42.68 -0.38
CA ASP A 576 -9.87 -42.73 -0.69
C ASP A 576 -10.71 -41.95 0.34
N GLY A 577 -11.86 -41.45 -0.10
CA GLY A 577 -12.84 -40.76 0.76
C GLY A 577 -12.55 -39.30 1.08
N LEU A 578 -11.42 -38.72 0.60
CA LEU A 578 -11.13 -37.29 0.76
C LEU A 578 -12.18 -36.42 0.06
N LYS A 579 -12.59 -35.33 0.71
CA LYS A 579 -13.70 -34.47 0.25
C LYS A 579 -13.29 -33.05 -0.16
N MET A 580 -12.03 -32.66 0.07
CA MET A 580 -11.52 -31.35 -0.37
C MET A 580 -11.76 -31.19 -1.88
N PRO A 581 -12.42 -30.10 -2.31
CA PRO A 581 -12.79 -29.91 -3.70
C PRO A 581 -11.59 -29.41 -4.51
N ASP A 582 -11.66 -29.57 -5.83
CA ASP A 582 -10.66 -29.09 -6.76
C ASP A 582 -10.95 -27.63 -7.15
N PHE A 583 -10.06 -26.74 -6.73
CA PHE A 583 -10.08 -25.33 -7.09
C PHE A 583 -9.29 -25.05 -8.37
N ALA A 584 -8.64 -26.05 -8.98
CA ALA A 584 -7.89 -25.98 -10.23
C ALA A 584 -7.12 -24.66 -10.39
N PHE A 585 -6.33 -24.34 -9.35
CA PHE A 585 -5.49 -23.16 -9.27
C PHE A 585 -4.39 -23.21 -10.33
N SER A 586 -4.06 -22.07 -10.92
CA SER A 586 -2.89 -21.89 -11.78
C SER A 586 -1.57 -22.07 -10.99
N GLY A 587 -0.44 -22.17 -11.70
CA GLY A 587 0.87 -22.26 -11.05
C GLY A 587 1.15 -21.09 -10.11
N TYR A 588 0.81 -19.87 -10.54
CA TYR A 588 0.94 -18.65 -9.74
C TYR A 588 0.05 -18.68 -8.48
N GLU A 589 -1.22 -19.08 -8.62
CA GLU A 589 -2.15 -19.14 -7.48
C GLU A 589 -1.73 -20.21 -6.47
N ARG A 590 -1.30 -21.39 -6.94
CA ARG A 590 -0.76 -22.43 -6.05
C ARG A 590 0.48 -21.95 -5.31
N PHE A 591 1.38 -21.27 -6.01
CA PHE A 591 2.58 -20.73 -5.38
C PHE A 591 2.23 -19.67 -4.33
N SER A 592 1.32 -18.76 -4.64
CA SER A 592 0.84 -17.75 -3.69
C SER A 592 0.20 -18.37 -2.45
N LEU A 593 -0.68 -19.36 -2.64
CA LEU A 593 -1.29 -20.10 -1.53
C LEU A 593 -0.24 -20.87 -0.72
N LEU A 594 0.74 -21.50 -1.37
CA LEU A 594 1.85 -22.17 -0.70
C LEU A 594 2.64 -21.18 0.17
N THR A 595 2.95 -19.99 -0.33
CA THR A 595 3.64 -18.93 0.43
C THR A 595 2.82 -18.51 1.65
N TYR A 596 1.51 -18.30 1.48
CA TYR A 596 0.63 -17.96 2.60
C TYR A 596 0.53 -19.09 3.63
N LEU A 597 0.39 -20.35 3.18
CA LEU A 597 0.38 -21.51 4.06
C LEU A 597 1.72 -21.68 4.80
N ALA A 598 2.83 -21.27 4.20
CA ALA A 598 4.15 -21.26 4.83
C ALA A 598 4.33 -20.10 5.83
N SER A 599 3.40 -19.14 5.89
CA SER A 599 3.38 -18.07 6.89
C SER A 599 2.50 -18.37 8.10
N LEU A 600 1.72 -19.46 8.07
CA LEU A 600 0.84 -19.85 9.18
C LEU A 600 1.63 -20.66 10.21
N THR A 601 2.31 -19.94 11.11
CA THR A 601 3.11 -20.53 12.21
C THR A 601 2.35 -20.44 13.53
N ASP A 602 2.54 -21.44 14.41
CA ASP A 602 1.96 -21.51 15.75
C ASP A 602 2.53 -20.42 16.67
N GLU A 603 3.82 -20.10 16.51
CA GLU A 603 4.51 -19.08 17.32
C GLU A 603 4.59 -17.75 16.55
N LEU A 604 3.90 -16.75 17.09
CA LEU A 604 4.02 -15.36 16.64
C LEU A 604 5.04 -14.62 17.51
N PRO A 605 5.80 -13.69 16.93
CA PRO A 605 6.71 -12.85 17.70
C PRO A 605 5.90 -11.94 18.65
N PRO A 606 6.54 -11.41 19.71
CA PRO A 606 5.88 -10.50 20.63
C PRO A 606 5.26 -9.29 19.93
N GLY A 607 4.24 -8.69 20.56
CA GLY A 607 3.45 -7.59 19.97
C GLY A 607 4.27 -6.39 19.48
N GLU A 608 5.45 -6.12 20.05
CA GLU A 608 6.36 -5.05 19.60
C GLU A 608 6.96 -5.27 18.19
N TYR A 609 6.89 -6.50 17.67
CA TYR A 609 7.28 -6.87 16.31
C TYR A 609 6.08 -6.96 15.37
N LEU A 610 4.85 -6.97 15.87
CA LEU A 610 3.64 -7.08 15.08
C LEU A 610 3.20 -5.71 14.55
N ARG A 611 2.83 -5.65 13.26
CA ARG A 611 2.33 -4.45 12.60
C ARG A 611 0.96 -4.72 11.98
N ASP A 612 -0.07 -4.12 12.57
CA ASP A 612 -1.46 -4.21 12.13
C ASP A 612 -1.94 -2.92 11.44
N VAL A 613 -2.79 -3.06 10.42
CA VAL A 613 -3.50 -1.92 9.80
C VAL A 613 -4.71 -1.56 10.67
N PRO A 614 -4.85 -0.32 11.16
CA PRO A 614 -6.07 0.09 11.85
C PRO A 614 -7.28 -0.01 10.91
N PRO A 615 -8.48 -0.39 11.40
CA PRO A 615 -9.66 -0.48 10.56
C PRO A 615 -9.92 0.86 9.88
N SER A 616 -10.19 0.84 8.57
CA SER A 616 -10.57 2.05 7.85
C SER A 616 -11.86 2.59 8.47
N ASN A 617 -11.88 3.88 8.83
CA ASN A 617 -13.10 4.56 9.24
C ASN A 617 -14.05 4.62 8.04
N VAL A 618 -14.91 3.61 7.89
CA VAL A 618 -15.78 3.47 6.72
C VAL A 618 -16.94 4.46 6.87
N TYR A 619 -16.94 5.54 6.07
CA TYR A 619 -18.03 6.54 6.05
C TYR A 619 -19.39 5.89 5.75
N GLU A 620 -20.41 6.15 6.57
CA GLU A 620 -21.80 5.75 6.35
C GLU A 620 -22.70 6.98 6.24
N PRO A 621 -23.36 7.22 5.10
CA PRO A 621 -24.35 8.27 5.01
C PRO A 621 -25.56 7.92 5.88
N GLU A 622 -25.97 8.85 6.73
CA GLU A 622 -27.07 8.66 7.67
C GLU A 622 -28.39 9.27 7.17
N GLY A 623 -29.49 8.93 7.86
CA GLY A 623 -30.82 9.48 7.61
C GLY A 623 -31.41 9.09 6.26
N ARG A 624 -32.35 9.92 5.77
CA ARG A 624 -33.09 9.63 4.52
C ARG A 624 -32.19 9.50 3.29
N PHE A 625 -31.10 10.28 3.23
CA PHE A 625 -30.11 10.13 2.16
C PHE A 625 -29.40 8.78 2.26
N GLY A 626 -29.00 8.35 3.46
CA GLY A 626 -28.43 7.02 3.69
C GLY A 626 -29.32 5.89 3.20
N GLU A 627 -30.60 5.93 3.57
CA GLU A 627 -31.61 4.96 3.11
C GLU A 627 -31.71 4.90 1.58
N LEU A 628 -31.83 6.07 0.94
CA LEU A 628 -31.93 6.17 -0.51
C LEU A 628 -30.63 5.76 -1.22
N ALA A 629 -29.47 6.14 -0.67
CA ALA A 629 -28.17 5.76 -1.19
C ALA A 629 -27.92 4.26 -1.09
N ALA A 630 -28.47 3.60 -0.05
CA ALA A 630 -28.46 2.16 0.08
C ALA A 630 -29.44 1.47 -0.90
N ASP A 631 -30.69 1.95 -1.01
CA ASP A 631 -31.71 1.41 -1.94
C ASP A 631 -31.25 1.47 -3.41
N LEU A 632 -30.59 2.58 -3.78
CA LEU A 632 -30.08 2.83 -5.12
C LEU A 632 -28.62 2.41 -5.30
N ASN A 633 -28.00 1.85 -4.27
CA ASN A 633 -26.61 1.39 -4.31
C ASN A 633 -25.62 2.46 -4.83
N CYS A 634 -25.77 3.73 -4.41
CA CYS A 634 -24.97 4.85 -4.92
C CYS A 634 -23.46 4.58 -4.83
N LEU A 635 -23.00 3.99 -3.73
CA LEU A 635 -21.58 3.69 -3.48
C LEU A 635 -21.00 2.57 -4.35
N VAL A 636 -21.82 1.85 -5.12
CA VAL A 636 -21.32 0.91 -6.14
C VAL A 636 -20.67 1.68 -7.28
N CYS A 637 -21.20 2.85 -7.63
CA CYS A 637 -20.72 3.67 -8.73
C CYS A 637 -19.89 4.86 -8.24
N HIS A 638 -20.37 5.56 -7.21
CA HIS A 638 -19.78 6.79 -6.70
C HIS A 638 -18.85 6.53 -5.53
N THR A 639 -17.79 7.33 -5.43
CA THR A 639 -16.98 7.43 -4.22
C THR A 639 -17.48 8.60 -3.36
N ILE A 640 -17.59 8.40 -2.05
CA ILE A 640 -17.88 9.45 -1.06
C ILE A 640 -16.94 9.24 0.13
N ARG A 641 -16.15 10.26 0.45
CA ARG A 641 -15.15 10.27 1.55
C ARG A 641 -14.26 9.02 1.55
N GLY A 642 -13.82 8.61 0.37
CA GLY A 642 -12.95 7.45 0.17
C GLY A 642 -13.65 6.08 0.16
N ARG A 643 -14.97 6.01 0.39
CA ARG A 643 -15.76 4.78 0.26
C ARG A 643 -16.50 4.75 -1.06
N GLY A 644 -16.48 3.61 -1.75
CA GLY A 644 -17.34 3.33 -2.90
C GLY A 644 -16.58 2.97 -4.17
N GLY A 645 -17.25 3.08 -5.31
CA GLY A 645 -16.71 2.75 -6.64
C GLY A 645 -16.13 3.95 -7.37
N SER A 646 -15.31 3.67 -8.39
CA SER A 646 -14.70 4.67 -9.27
C SER A 646 -15.37 4.75 -10.65
N LEU A 647 -16.52 4.11 -10.83
CA LEU A 647 -17.25 4.10 -12.11
C LEU A 647 -17.85 5.48 -12.41
N ALA A 648 -18.29 6.18 -11.38
CA ALA A 648 -18.92 7.49 -11.45
C ALA A 648 -18.14 8.52 -10.62
N PRO A 649 -18.40 9.84 -10.79
CA PRO A 649 -17.65 10.88 -10.11
C PRO A 649 -17.66 10.75 -8.59
N ASN A 650 -16.57 11.20 -7.97
CA ASN A 650 -16.46 11.33 -6.52
C ASN A 650 -17.40 12.44 -6.03
N LEU A 651 -18.40 12.09 -5.22
CA LEU A 651 -19.42 13.04 -4.75
C LEU A 651 -19.01 13.77 -3.46
N THR A 652 -17.83 13.52 -2.90
CA THR A 652 -17.39 14.05 -1.60
C THR A 652 -17.58 15.57 -1.46
N ARG A 653 -17.44 16.32 -2.56
CA ARG A 653 -17.53 17.79 -2.60
C ARG A 653 -18.62 18.27 -3.56
N GLU A 654 -19.56 17.41 -3.94
CA GLU A 654 -20.51 17.71 -5.00
C GLU A 654 -21.43 18.89 -4.63
N GLY A 655 -21.76 19.08 -3.36
CA GLY A 655 -22.52 20.24 -2.87
C GLY A 655 -21.80 21.58 -3.04
N SER A 656 -20.46 21.58 -2.98
CA SER A 656 -19.67 22.77 -3.31
C SER A 656 -19.57 23.00 -4.82
N ARG A 657 -19.79 21.96 -5.63
CA ARG A 657 -19.52 21.95 -7.07
C ARG A 657 -20.69 22.42 -7.91
N VAL A 658 -21.86 21.85 -7.70
CA VAL A 658 -23.02 22.06 -8.59
C VAL A 658 -24.07 22.97 -7.99
N ARG A 659 -24.84 23.65 -8.86
CA ARG A 659 -25.98 24.45 -8.43
C ARG A 659 -27.13 23.55 -7.93
N PRO A 660 -27.82 23.92 -6.85
CA PRO A 660 -28.90 23.11 -6.30
C PRO A 660 -30.07 22.87 -7.28
N GLU A 661 -30.40 23.84 -8.14
CA GLU A 661 -31.47 23.70 -9.14
C GLU A 661 -31.09 22.73 -10.25
N TRP A 662 -29.82 22.78 -10.67
CA TRP A 662 -29.30 21.83 -11.65
C TRP A 662 -29.27 20.41 -11.09
N LEU A 663 -28.83 20.23 -9.84
CA LEU A 663 -28.76 18.94 -9.18
C LEU A 663 -30.13 18.26 -9.10
N ARG A 664 -31.17 19.00 -8.67
CA ARG A 664 -32.55 18.49 -8.61
C ARG A 664 -33.05 18.02 -9.98
N ARG A 665 -32.86 18.83 -11.03
CA ARG A 665 -33.25 18.47 -12.41
C ARG A 665 -32.47 17.24 -12.91
N PHE A 666 -31.18 17.15 -12.58
CA PHE A 666 -30.32 16.05 -13.00
C PHE A 666 -30.70 14.72 -12.32
N LEU A 667 -31.05 14.76 -11.03
CA LEU A 667 -31.52 13.58 -10.28
C LEU A 667 -32.89 13.08 -10.78
N ASP A 668 -33.77 14.00 -11.19
CA ASP A 668 -35.06 13.67 -11.81
C ASP A 668 -34.87 13.08 -13.22
N GLN A 669 -34.13 13.78 -14.08
CA GLN A 669 -33.89 13.39 -15.47
C GLN A 669 -32.42 13.60 -15.86
N PRO A 670 -31.55 12.59 -15.65
CA PRO A 670 -30.14 12.71 -15.99
C PRO A 670 -29.95 12.88 -17.50
N ASP A 671 -29.37 14.00 -17.89
CA ASP A 671 -28.98 14.35 -19.26
C ASP A 671 -27.50 13.99 -19.53
N THR A 672 -27.13 13.92 -20.81
CA THR A 672 -25.74 13.58 -21.19
C THR A 672 -24.86 14.81 -21.04
N ILE A 673 -23.95 14.79 -20.06
CA ILE A 673 -23.01 15.89 -19.82
C ILE A 673 -21.80 15.84 -20.75
N ARG A 674 -21.28 14.63 -21.05
CA ARG A 674 -20.17 14.44 -21.99
C ARG A 674 -20.57 13.38 -23.04
N PRO A 675 -20.80 13.78 -24.29
CA PRO A 675 -21.21 12.84 -25.34
C PRO A 675 -20.23 11.68 -25.56
N SER A 676 -18.93 11.92 -25.31
CA SER A 676 -17.84 10.96 -25.45
C SER A 676 -17.70 9.96 -24.28
N LEU A 677 -18.40 10.14 -23.16
CA LEU A 677 -18.41 9.15 -22.08
C LEU A 677 -19.48 8.08 -22.34
N GLU A 678 -19.05 6.82 -22.23
CA GLU A 678 -19.92 5.64 -22.37
C GLU A 678 -20.72 5.40 -21.07
N GLU A 679 -20.12 5.65 -19.90
CA GLU A 679 -20.76 5.52 -18.60
C GLU A 679 -21.66 6.72 -18.27
N ARG A 680 -22.91 6.44 -17.88
CA ARG A 680 -23.94 7.47 -17.65
C ARG A 680 -24.77 7.13 -16.42
N MET A 681 -25.27 8.17 -15.74
CA MET A 681 -26.17 7.98 -14.60
C MET A 681 -27.50 7.35 -15.08
N PRO A 682 -27.94 6.21 -14.51
CA PRO A 682 -29.21 5.60 -14.87
C PRO A 682 -30.42 6.42 -14.41
N ARG A 683 -31.57 6.19 -15.03
CA ARG A 683 -32.85 6.75 -14.58
C ARG A 683 -33.46 5.85 -13.49
N PHE A 684 -33.47 6.33 -12.25
CA PHE A 684 -34.02 5.63 -11.09
C PHE A 684 -35.47 5.98 -10.74
N ARG A 685 -36.05 7.00 -11.40
CA ARG A 685 -37.46 7.41 -11.24
C ARG A 685 -37.82 7.78 -9.80
N LEU A 686 -37.03 8.71 -9.28
CA LEU A 686 -37.18 9.21 -7.93
C LEU A 686 -38.44 10.07 -7.81
N GLY A 687 -39.13 9.96 -6.67
CA GLY A 687 -40.20 10.88 -6.31
C GLY A 687 -39.64 12.27 -5.98
N ARG A 688 -40.49 13.29 -6.04
CA ARG A 688 -40.09 14.69 -5.74
C ARG A 688 -39.43 14.84 -4.36
N GLU A 689 -39.99 14.20 -3.34
CA GLU A 689 -39.43 14.23 -1.97
C GLU A 689 -38.07 13.54 -1.87
N GLU A 690 -37.84 12.49 -2.65
CA GLU A 690 -36.56 11.77 -2.66
C GLU A 690 -35.47 12.58 -3.37
N VAL A 691 -35.82 13.21 -4.50
CA VAL A 691 -34.94 14.18 -5.18
C VAL A 691 -34.56 15.30 -4.23
N GLU A 692 -35.54 15.84 -3.49
CA GLU A 692 -35.27 16.90 -2.52
C GLU A 692 -34.34 16.42 -1.41
N ALA A 693 -34.65 15.30 -0.76
CA ALA A 693 -33.81 14.74 0.31
C ALA A 693 -32.36 14.49 -0.14
N MET A 694 -32.17 13.98 -1.36
CA MET A 694 -30.84 13.79 -1.92
C MET A 694 -30.12 15.11 -2.19
N ALA A 695 -30.80 16.04 -2.87
CA ALA A 695 -30.22 17.33 -3.20
C ALA A 695 -29.84 18.11 -1.94
N THR A 696 -30.72 18.15 -0.93
CA THR A 696 -30.46 18.82 0.35
C THR A 696 -29.26 18.21 1.07
N TYR A 697 -29.13 16.87 1.10
CA TYR A 697 -27.98 16.24 1.75
C TYR A 697 -26.68 16.55 1.03
N ILE A 698 -26.66 16.43 -0.31
CA ILE A 698 -25.48 16.74 -1.11
C ILE A 698 -25.07 18.20 -0.91
N GLU A 699 -26.04 19.12 -0.97
CA GLU A 699 -25.85 20.57 -0.82
C GLU A 699 -25.28 20.96 0.55
N ASN A 700 -25.65 20.26 1.63
CA ASN A 700 -25.28 20.66 2.99
C ASN A 700 -24.16 19.83 3.62
N VAL A 701 -24.03 18.55 3.23
CA VAL A 701 -23.10 17.60 3.88
C VAL A 701 -21.88 17.29 3.00
N LEU A 702 -22.07 17.23 1.69
CA LEU A 702 -21.00 16.93 0.72
C LEU A 702 -20.36 18.22 0.21
N VAL A 703 -19.96 19.06 1.17
CA VAL A 703 -19.35 20.36 0.95
C VAL A 703 -17.90 20.39 1.42
N ASP A 704 -17.13 21.25 0.80
CA ASP A 704 -15.76 21.57 1.15
C ASP A 704 -15.69 23.02 1.60
N ALA A 705 -15.32 23.22 2.88
CA ALA A 705 -15.18 24.55 3.48
C ALA A 705 -14.08 25.40 2.82
N THR A 706 -13.17 24.78 2.05
CA THR A 706 -12.11 25.51 1.32
C THR A 706 -12.58 26.07 -0.02
N VAL A 707 -13.76 25.66 -0.51
CA VAL A 707 -14.38 26.25 -1.71
C VAL A 707 -15.29 27.41 -1.27
N PRO A 708 -15.03 28.65 -1.70
CA PRO A 708 -15.85 29.79 -1.31
C PRO A 708 -17.26 29.66 -1.89
N ARG A 709 -18.30 30.03 -1.14
CA ARG A 709 -19.68 30.02 -1.67
C ARG A 709 -19.91 31.10 -2.75
N ALA A 710 -19.26 32.24 -2.58
CA ALA A 710 -19.29 33.35 -3.52
C ALA A 710 -17.88 33.91 -3.75
N VAL A 711 -17.60 34.30 -4.99
CA VAL A 711 -16.33 34.86 -5.47
C VAL A 711 -16.49 36.35 -5.78
N PHE A 712 -17.70 36.77 -6.16
CA PHE A 712 -18.00 38.14 -6.52
C PHE A 712 -18.98 38.77 -5.54
N GLN A 713 -18.70 40.02 -5.15
CA GLN A 713 -19.68 40.88 -4.50
C GLN A 713 -20.58 41.56 -5.55
N ARG A 714 -21.69 42.17 -5.12
CA ARG A 714 -22.63 42.85 -6.03
C ARG A 714 -21.89 43.88 -6.89
N ASN A 715 -22.12 43.82 -8.21
CA ASN A 715 -21.55 44.71 -9.24
C ASN A 715 -20.04 44.57 -9.52
N GLU A 716 -19.37 43.51 -9.07
CA GLU A 716 -17.94 43.29 -9.39
C GLU A 716 -17.71 42.69 -10.80
N ILE A 717 -18.70 42.02 -11.37
CA ILE A 717 -18.62 41.50 -12.75
C ILE A 717 -18.88 42.66 -13.71
N THR A 718 -17.79 43.22 -14.25
CA THR A 718 -17.84 44.33 -15.23
C THR A 718 -17.57 43.82 -16.65
N PRO A 719 -18.02 44.55 -17.70
CA PRO A 719 -17.69 44.20 -19.09
C PRO A 719 -16.18 44.09 -19.34
N SER A 720 -15.37 44.93 -18.68
CA SER A 720 -13.91 44.88 -18.76
C SER A 720 -13.35 43.58 -18.16
N LEU A 721 -13.88 43.13 -17.01
CA LEU A 721 -13.46 41.87 -16.39
C LEU A 721 -13.83 40.65 -17.23
N ILE A 722 -15.03 40.67 -17.84
CA ILE A 722 -15.49 39.62 -18.75
C ILE A 722 -14.57 39.55 -19.98
N GLU A 723 -14.26 40.68 -20.61
CA GLU A 723 -13.39 40.70 -21.79
C GLU A 723 -11.94 40.29 -21.46
N HIS A 724 -11.45 40.66 -20.27
CA HIS A 724 -10.17 40.17 -19.77
C HIS A 724 -10.20 38.64 -19.59
N GLY A 725 -11.24 38.09 -18.96
CA GLY A 725 -11.44 36.65 -18.81
C GLY A 725 -11.51 35.92 -20.15
N ARG A 726 -12.22 36.51 -21.13
CA ARG A 726 -12.32 35.99 -22.49
C ARG A 726 -10.96 35.92 -23.16
N THR A 727 -10.15 36.97 -23.00
CA THR A 727 -8.79 37.03 -23.55
C THR A 727 -7.88 35.97 -22.90
N LEU A 728 -7.96 35.79 -21.58
CA LEU A 728 -7.22 34.74 -20.89
C LEU A 728 -7.63 33.34 -21.37
N TYR A 729 -8.95 33.11 -21.52
CA TYR A 729 -9.51 31.83 -21.96
C TYR A 729 -9.05 31.43 -23.37
N TYR A 730 -9.20 32.31 -24.37
CA TYR A 730 -8.90 31.98 -25.76
C TYR A 730 -7.42 32.17 -26.13
N SER A 731 -6.74 33.16 -25.54
CA SER A 731 -5.41 33.56 -26.01
C SER A 731 -4.29 33.09 -25.10
N LYS A 732 -4.34 33.38 -23.79
CA LYS A 732 -3.22 33.06 -22.88
C LYS A 732 -3.17 31.57 -22.54
N TYR A 733 -4.30 31.00 -22.15
CA TYR A 733 -4.39 29.62 -21.68
C TYR A 733 -4.95 28.66 -22.73
N ALA A 734 -5.51 29.18 -23.84
CA ALA A 734 -6.05 28.40 -24.96
C ALA A 734 -6.99 27.27 -24.50
N CYS A 735 -7.87 27.57 -23.55
CA CYS A 735 -8.80 26.61 -22.94
C CYS A 735 -9.75 25.98 -23.99
N ASP A 736 -10.02 26.69 -25.08
CA ASP A 736 -10.82 26.25 -26.22
C ASP A 736 -10.18 25.10 -27.03
N SER A 737 -8.87 24.87 -26.89
CA SER A 737 -8.22 23.68 -27.46
C SER A 737 -8.82 22.38 -26.93
N CYS A 738 -9.35 22.41 -25.71
CA CYS A 738 -9.95 21.26 -25.03
C CYS A 738 -11.45 21.41 -24.76
N HIS A 739 -11.95 22.63 -24.57
CA HIS A 739 -13.34 22.89 -24.18
C HIS A 739 -14.16 23.57 -25.29
N GLN A 740 -15.44 23.23 -25.35
CA GLN A 740 -16.39 23.87 -26.27
C GLN A 740 -17.09 25.06 -25.62
N VAL A 741 -17.31 26.12 -26.41
CA VAL A 741 -18.25 27.21 -26.12
C VAL A 741 -19.05 27.48 -27.39
N GLY A 742 -20.38 27.37 -27.31
CA GLY A 742 -21.27 27.50 -28.46
C GLY A 742 -20.97 26.47 -29.57
N MET A 743 -20.68 25.22 -29.20
CA MET A 743 -20.28 24.12 -30.10
C MET A 743 -18.95 24.35 -30.87
N LYS A 744 -18.16 25.35 -30.49
CA LYS A 744 -16.84 25.64 -31.08
C LYS A 744 -15.73 25.34 -30.08
N GLY A 745 -14.64 24.73 -30.54
CA GLY A 745 -13.50 24.29 -29.71
C GLY A 745 -13.36 22.77 -29.64
N GLY A 746 -12.42 22.29 -28.81
CA GLY A 746 -12.15 20.87 -28.60
C GLY A 746 -13.21 20.15 -27.76
N ALA A 747 -13.39 18.85 -27.98
CA ALA A 747 -14.39 18.01 -27.29
C ALA A 747 -13.78 17.07 -26.23
N VAL A 748 -12.53 17.34 -25.82
CA VAL A 748 -11.82 16.54 -24.80
C VAL A 748 -12.36 16.87 -23.40
N GLY A 749 -12.54 18.16 -23.13
CA GLY A 749 -13.20 18.70 -21.94
C GLY A 749 -14.73 18.80 -22.13
N PRO A 750 -15.48 19.00 -21.04
CA PRO A 750 -16.91 19.25 -21.11
C PRO A 750 -17.21 20.57 -21.82
N ASP A 751 -18.37 20.64 -22.48
CA ASP A 751 -18.93 21.89 -23.00
C ASP A 751 -19.18 22.87 -21.84
N LEU A 752 -18.64 24.08 -21.97
CA LEU A 752 -18.70 25.14 -20.97
C LEU A 752 -19.77 26.20 -21.28
N THR A 753 -20.47 26.11 -22.41
CA THR A 753 -21.54 27.05 -22.80
C THR A 753 -22.57 27.25 -21.69
N ALA A 754 -22.94 26.16 -21.02
CA ALA A 754 -23.91 26.17 -19.92
C ALA A 754 -23.24 25.91 -18.55
N ALA A 755 -21.93 26.15 -18.42
CA ALA A 755 -21.21 25.92 -17.16
C ALA A 755 -21.84 26.70 -16.01
N ALA A 756 -22.26 27.94 -16.27
CA ALA A 756 -22.95 28.81 -15.32
C ALA A 756 -24.42 28.42 -15.02
N ARG A 757 -24.95 27.36 -15.62
CA ARG A 757 -26.19 26.73 -15.16
C ARG A 757 -25.94 25.54 -14.25
N ARG A 758 -24.76 24.92 -14.37
CA ARG A 758 -24.41 23.69 -13.67
C ARG A 758 -23.50 23.89 -12.46
N LEU A 759 -22.43 24.69 -12.58
CA LEU A 759 -21.34 24.78 -11.61
C LEU A 759 -21.39 26.06 -10.78
N THR A 760 -21.20 25.99 -9.47
CA THR A 760 -21.12 27.19 -8.61
C THR A 760 -19.92 28.07 -9.02
N GLU A 761 -20.03 29.38 -8.79
CA GLU A 761 -18.92 30.31 -9.09
C GLU A 761 -17.67 30.00 -8.27
N GLY A 762 -17.86 29.63 -7.00
CA GLY A 762 -16.80 29.20 -6.10
C GLY A 762 -16.04 27.99 -6.59
N TRP A 763 -16.75 27.01 -7.15
CA TRP A 763 -16.13 25.83 -7.74
C TRP A 763 -15.31 26.18 -8.96
N ILE A 764 -15.86 26.97 -9.90
CA ILE A 764 -15.14 27.38 -11.11
C ILE A 764 -13.84 28.10 -10.72
N TYR A 765 -13.92 29.08 -9.82
CA TYR A 765 -12.76 29.81 -9.33
C TYR A 765 -11.73 28.88 -8.67
N SER A 766 -12.15 28.01 -7.76
CA SER A 766 -11.24 27.13 -7.02
C SER A 766 -10.58 26.09 -7.93
N TRP A 767 -11.32 25.59 -8.92
CA TRP A 767 -10.83 24.66 -9.92
C TRP A 767 -9.75 25.29 -10.79
N LEU A 768 -9.95 26.54 -11.24
CA LEU A 768 -8.95 27.29 -11.99
C LEU A 768 -7.69 27.58 -11.15
N ARG A 769 -7.85 27.86 -9.84
CA ARG A 769 -6.70 28.09 -8.94
C ARG A 769 -5.85 26.83 -8.78
N ASN A 770 -6.47 25.67 -8.51
CA ASN A 770 -5.76 24.39 -8.43
C ASN A 770 -6.73 23.20 -8.53
N SER A 771 -6.89 22.64 -9.73
CA SER A 771 -7.73 21.48 -10.00
C SER A 771 -7.27 20.23 -9.24
N ARG A 772 -5.96 19.99 -9.16
CA ARG A 772 -5.36 18.80 -8.51
C ARG A 772 -5.55 18.78 -6.99
N ARG A 773 -5.72 19.95 -6.35
CA ARG A 773 -6.06 20.04 -4.93
C ARG A 773 -7.49 19.56 -4.66
N LEU A 774 -8.42 19.82 -5.58
CA LEU A 774 -9.83 19.43 -5.45
C LEU A 774 -10.06 17.97 -5.89
N ASP A 775 -9.40 17.58 -6.97
CA ASP A 775 -9.40 16.22 -7.52
C ASP A 775 -7.98 15.82 -7.96
N PRO A 776 -7.26 15.00 -7.17
CA PRO A 776 -5.93 14.53 -7.53
C PRO A 776 -5.86 13.79 -8.87
N ALA A 777 -6.98 13.25 -9.36
CA ALA A 777 -7.08 12.55 -10.64
C ALA A 777 -7.52 13.46 -11.81
N ALA A 778 -7.61 14.78 -11.59
CA ALA A 778 -8.01 15.74 -12.62
C ALA A 778 -7.08 15.65 -13.85
N ARG A 779 -7.69 15.45 -15.03
CA ARG A 779 -6.98 15.42 -16.32
C ARG A 779 -6.65 16.82 -16.85
N GLU A 780 -7.40 17.83 -16.42
CA GLU A 780 -7.14 19.22 -16.80
C GLU A 780 -5.81 19.68 -16.18
N PRO A 781 -4.91 20.31 -16.97
CA PRO A 781 -3.65 20.82 -16.44
C PRO A 781 -3.87 21.78 -15.26
N ALA A 782 -3.01 21.68 -14.25
CA ALA A 782 -2.99 22.65 -13.17
C ALA A 782 -2.22 23.89 -13.64
N TYR A 783 -2.95 24.88 -14.16
CA TYR A 783 -2.38 26.14 -14.66
C TYR A 783 -1.95 27.10 -13.54
N GLU A 784 -2.33 26.82 -12.29
CA GLU A 784 -2.00 27.61 -11.10
C GLU A 784 -2.26 29.11 -11.27
N LEU A 785 -3.39 29.46 -11.91
CA LEU A 785 -3.76 30.85 -12.21
C LEU A 785 -3.72 31.70 -10.94
N ASP A 786 -3.27 32.95 -11.06
CA ASP A 786 -3.36 33.88 -9.92
C ASP A 786 -4.82 34.24 -9.59
N ASP A 787 -5.05 34.92 -8.46
CA ASP A 787 -6.40 35.28 -8.03
C ASP A 787 -7.15 36.14 -9.06
N LYS A 788 -6.47 37.11 -9.67
CA LYS A 788 -7.08 38.05 -10.62
C LYS A 788 -7.48 37.34 -11.90
N GLU A 789 -6.62 36.45 -12.39
CA GLU A 789 -6.85 35.68 -13.61
C GLU A 789 -7.97 34.65 -13.42
N ALA A 790 -7.95 33.92 -12.30
CA ALA A 790 -9.00 32.96 -11.97
C ALA A 790 -10.37 33.65 -11.85
N ARG A 791 -10.43 34.83 -11.20
CA ARG A 791 -11.66 35.64 -11.14
C ARG A 791 -12.08 36.13 -12.53
N ALA A 792 -11.16 36.61 -13.36
CA ALA A 792 -11.50 37.09 -14.71
C ALA A 792 -12.11 35.97 -15.58
N ILE A 793 -11.49 34.79 -15.64
CA ILE A 793 -12.04 33.65 -16.40
C ILE A 793 -13.36 33.17 -15.81
N THR A 794 -13.49 33.12 -14.48
CA THR A 794 -14.76 32.80 -13.81
C THR A 794 -15.87 33.77 -14.25
N ALA A 795 -15.60 35.08 -14.25
CA ALA A 795 -16.55 36.09 -14.70
C ALA A 795 -16.97 35.91 -16.17
N PHE A 796 -16.01 35.59 -17.05
CA PHE A 796 -16.30 35.24 -18.44
C PHE A 796 -17.23 34.02 -18.54
N LEU A 797 -16.92 32.91 -17.87
CA LEU A 797 -17.76 31.71 -17.91
C LEU A 797 -19.16 31.93 -17.33
N LEU A 798 -19.30 32.79 -16.31
CA LEU A 798 -20.59 33.19 -15.75
C LEU A 798 -21.42 34.05 -16.72
N SER A 799 -20.76 34.82 -17.58
CA SER A 799 -21.40 35.68 -18.59
C SER A 799 -21.98 34.91 -19.78
N LEU A 800 -21.56 33.66 -20.00
CA LEU A 800 -22.06 32.80 -21.08
C LEU A 800 -23.54 32.38 -20.90
N ASP A 801 -24.12 32.55 -19.71
CA ASP A 801 -25.55 32.38 -19.48
C ASP A 801 -26.25 33.76 -19.50
N GLU A 802 -27.18 33.96 -20.43
CA GLU A 802 -27.82 35.25 -20.71
C GLU A 802 -28.59 35.86 -19.52
N ARG A 803 -28.89 35.07 -18.48
CA ARG A 803 -29.64 35.52 -17.28
C ARG A 803 -28.76 36.20 -16.23
N THR A 804 -27.46 35.94 -16.21
CA THR A 804 -26.55 36.46 -15.15
C THR A 804 -26.23 37.95 -15.32
N LEU A 805 -26.41 38.51 -16.53
CA LEU A 805 -26.08 39.91 -16.84
C LEU A 805 -27.22 40.91 -16.55
N TYR A 806 -28.45 40.44 -16.27
CA TYR A 806 -29.64 41.30 -16.20
C TYR A 806 -30.36 41.38 -14.84
N SER A 807 -29.89 40.71 -13.78
CA SER A 807 -30.51 40.80 -12.45
C SER A 807 -30.21 42.10 -11.68
N GLY A 808 -29.39 43.01 -12.24
CA GLY A 808 -29.08 44.32 -11.67
C GLY A 808 -29.99 45.48 -12.09
N ARG A 809 -31.03 45.25 -12.92
CA ARG A 809 -32.00 46.29 -13.30
C ARG A 809 -33.45 45.80 -13.15
N ARG A 810 -33.96 45.87 -11.92
CA ARG A 810 -35.36 46.23 -11.67
C ARG A 810 -35.39 47.21 -10.50
N ARG A 811 -35.60 48.48 -10.83
CA ARG A 811 -36.32 49.43 -9.97
C ARG A 811 -37.81 49.13 -10.10
#